data_AF-A0A9P6Q7N2-F1
#
_entry.id   AF-A0A9P6Q7N2-F1
#
_cell.length_a   1.000
_cell.length_b   1.000
_cell.length_c   1.000
_cell.angle_alpha   90.00
_cell.angle_beta   90.00
_cell.angle_gamma   90.00
#
_symmetry.space_group_name_H-M   'P 1'
#
loop_
_entity.id
_entity.type
_entity.pdbx_description
1 polymer ?
#
loop_
_entity_poly.entity_id
_entity_poly.type
_entity_poly.pdbx_seq_one_letter_code
_entity_poly.pdbx_strand_id
1 'polypeptide(L)'
;MPVSVDDPFLLASFSSTTHHRQQQQAVSCTPEERNTELAQDEDQSNLLVVAIQGEGVQLYNTADQKCILSYSTPPGYSFAGSAQTHHKSAQLRNVYAVIAKGTDIPAKEEGKVVWMWRDESSASSSLVGSDSAMAEDTVKPSTARKTVHKFDRKIHQLFVSPILPDHVLFTNTDGSISLVTEDLKRVVNTKDFQTAPALKSSKKEKKEAAMQEKSGNTVWATTYNTSYSWIPASALARNTLIVMTVVEVAAGKSIATLSYVNEEQRGFTTLGQVEIQAAAGASGFAFDAISGQLSFMTADGHLKIFNFELSQGDHIVSATESLTLPLPGYATSAATPATKPTKKGSKVATEIGSKVHRVDTVALGDNYLAVAGIHQNNGKAEQTLTIWDIRYGTLQAKHVIPGSSTVHNTTCQLALLPGSVLVMTISTLLNTTIKSDIYLCHFYAEPMSLLGAMGRMRDTAPFLGQNGQLIAQDAYTSTMTVLLTPANMAGVVKASELTVEGTDLEKQVEASQRVENEVLESLSSESKTSTVETFEKIFFEHVERKSAEAEKDLMKKFGVDAEEAKTAVKEMEEKRTVAHKQLQQQQHKLKKKDTQDMDVDMESVIKAADPTVNKKKKKKAAKVAAKKAEKESQAAKDLSDGASSDSSSDDEDDVVDLVSEDEADEDEEKDEEDGEEEQEYVVNEEEEQARKEAYLKAVEEWRMTEAEAIKSYKAQRRLLRAGRKQVPPPELSHHFVTTVVGRCFSQLSNGQPDLDFWPAKVIEYLIKNQLVGNSNPGAGQSGIALDLMERQQWSLLELALTKFYDIPEMDMIMMLKQVIGLNKNKTTASTQPSESSSAPASASSKKSKAASSTSSASAISVPDIPHFLNLIMAAPRNEVFMHQAFKRLSVEEISIVLEVLKGWIIIWDERGGIGHQNQLPDRKQLPGGLPGYGLIIEFTTMILDVHFPSLILSPHLHPLLKEIQQSIQRETDVSNQLEQALRGPLGLFNRKHREMMQRKKATTTVTGAANGGGTADKRRRRRWEGGEGIPDYAVEVIHL
;
A
#
# COMPACT_ATOMS: atom_id res chain seq x y z
N MET A 1 -10.63 -14.17 23.15
CA MET A 1 -12.01 -14.72 23.10
C MET A 1 -11.94 -16.21 22.74
N PRO A 2 -12.97 -17.05 22.95
CA PRO A 2 -13.02 -18.36 22.27
C PRO A 2 -12.98 -18.14 20.75
N VAL A 3 -12.44 -19.11 20.00
CA VAL A 3 -12.43 -19.03 18.53
C VAL A 3 -13.85 -18.82 18.03
N SER A 4 -14.08 -17.78 17.22
CA SER A 4 -15.36 -17.52 16.59
C SER A 4 -15.26 -17.74 15.08
N VAL A 5 -16.35 -18.22 14.50
CA VAL A 5 -16.52 -18.33 13.05
C VAL A 5 -17.75 -17.52 12.71
N ASP A 6 -17.58 -16.53 11.85
CA ASP A 6 -18.67 -15.70 11.38
C ASP A 6 -19.60 -16.51 10.46
N ASP A 7 -20.78 -15.96 10.20
CA ASP A 7 -21.74 -16.62 9.32
C ASP A 7 -21.15 -16.76 7.89
N PRO A 8 -21.22 -17.97 7.29
CA PRO A 8 -20.64 -18.26 5.99
C PRO A 8 -21.34 -17.44 4.92
N PHE A 9 -20.56 -16.67 4.17
CA PHE A 9 -21.03 -15.85 3.07
C PHE A 9 -20.94 -16.62 1.74
N LEU A 10 -22.00 -16.69 0.95
CA LEU A 10 -21.98 -17.36 -0.36
C LEU A 10 -21.30 -16.46 -1.41
N LEU A 11 -20.10 -16.83 -1.85
CA LEU A 11 -19.35 -16.11 -2.89
C LEU A 11 -19.91 -16.38 -4.29
N ALA A 12 -20.09 -17.65 -4.64
CA ALA A 12 -20.54 -18.05 -5.97
C ALA A 12 -21.22 -19.43 -5.95
N SER A 13 -22.11 -19.66 -6.91
CA SER A 13 -22.81 -20.94 -7.10
C SER A 13 -22.74 -21.36 -8.57
N PHE A 14 -22.32 -22.59 -8.80
CA PHE A 14 -22.13 -23.19 -10.12
C PHE A 14 -23.00 -24.43 -10.27
N SER A 15 -23.42 -24.71 -11.51
CA SER A 15 -24.20 -25.91 -11.83
C SER A 15 -23.64 -26.56 -13.09
N SER A 16 -23.01 -27.72 -12.93
CA SER A 16 -22.35 -28.44 -14.03
C SER A 16 -23.03 -29.77 -14.31
N THR A 17 -23.33 -30.05 -15.58
CA THR A 17 -23.88 -31.33 -16.06
C THR A 17 -22.72 -32.28 -16.40
N THR A 18 -22.03 -32.81 -15.40
CA THR A 18 -20.90 -33.73 -15.66
C THR A 18 -21.38 -35.17 -15.84
N HIS A 19 -20.67 -35.92 -16.68
CA HIS A 19 -20.94 -37.35 -16.85
C HIS A 19 -20.63 -38.11 -15.56
N HIS A 20 -21.62 -38.85 -15.08
CA HIS A 20 -21.80 -39.55 -13.79
C HIS A 20 -20.65 -40.43 -13.26
N ARG A 21 -19.51 -40.53 -13.92
CA ARG A 21 -18.46 -41.52 -13.63
C ARG A 21 -17.21 -40.98 -12.91
N GLN A 22 -17.10 -39.67 -12.68
CA GLN A 22 -15.94 -39.09 -11.99
C GLN A 22 -16.30 -38.71 -10.55
N GLN A 23 -15.60 -39.31 -9.58
CA GLN A 23 -15.66 -38.94 -8.15
C GLN A 23 -14.86 -37.66 -7.84
N GLN A 24 -14.52 -36.85 -8.85
CA GLN A 24 -13.76 -35.61 -8.68
C GLN A 24 -14.70 -34.45 -8.30
N GLN A 25 -14.18 -33.52 -7.51
CA GLN A 25 -14.91 -32.29 -7.13
C GLN A 25 -15.24 -31.45 -8.38
N ALA A 26 -16.45 -30.90 -8.41
CA ALA A 26 -16.93 -30.08 -9.52
C ALA A 26 -16.36 -28.65 -9.51
N VAL A 27 -15.91 -28.19 -8.36
CA VAL A 27 -15.22 -26.92 -8.20
C VAL A 27 -14.06 -27.15 -7.25
N SER A 28 -12.91 -26.56 -7.57
CA SER A 28 -11.75 -26.58 -6.71
C SER A 28 -11.10 -25.21 -6.61
N CYS A 29 -10.76 -24.81 -5.39
CA CYS A 29 -10.26 -23.47 -5.09
C CYS A 29 -8.83 -23.50 -4.51
N THR A 30 -8.09 -22.42 -4.73
CA THR A 30 -6.74 -22.21 -4.22
C THR A 30 -6.53 -20.72 -3.97
N PRO A 31 -5.95 -20.34 -2.81
CA PRO A 31 -5.56 -18.96 -2.57
C PRO A 31 -4.46 -18.55 -3.56
N GLU A 32 -4.47 -17.31 -4.02
CA GLU A 32 -3.36 -16.79 -4.80
C GLU A 32 -2.14 -16.57 -3.90
N GLU A 33 -1.07 -17.36 -4.08
CA GLU A 33 0.19 -17.15 -3.37
C GLU A 33 0.90 -15.91 -3.93
N ARG A 34 1.11 -14.90 -3.08
CA ARG A 34 1.89 -13.69 -3.41
C ARG A 34 3.12 -13.58 -2.54
N ASN A 35 4.17 -12.99 -3.12
CA ASN A 35 5.32 -12.58 -2.35
C ASN A 35 4.93 -11.35 -1.51
N THR A 36 4.78 -11.54 -0.19
CA THR A 36 4.43 -10.49 0.76
C THR A 36 5.41 -9.32 0.77
N GLU A 37 6.66 -9.52 0.35
CA GLU A 37 7.68 -8.46 0.34
C GLU A 37 7.47 -7.40 -0.75
N LEU A 38 6.73 -7.71 -1.82
CA LEU A 38 6.57 -6.82 -2.98
C LEU A 38 5.18 -6.16 -3.06
N ALA A 39 4.22 -6.58 -2.25
CA ALA A 39 2.87 -6.04 -2.27
C ALA A 39 2.76 -4.81 -1.38
N GLN A 40 3.00 -3.61 -1.94
CA GLN A 40 2.65 -2.35 -1.26
C GLN A 40 1.15 -2.01 -1.35
N ASP A 41 0.39 -2.70 -2.21
CA ASP A 41 -1.06 -2.53 -2.35
C ASP A 41 -1.80 -3.60 -1.54
N GLU A 42 -2.36 -3.22 -0.39
CA GLU A 42 -3.13 -4.10 0.50
C GLU A 42 -4.37 -4.71 -0.19
N ASP A 43 -4.95 -3.99 -1.15
CA ASP A 43 -6.21 -4.36 -1.84
C ASP A 43 -6.13 -5.67 -2.64
N GLN A 44 -4.93 -6.12 -2.99
CA GLN A 44 -4.77 -7.26 -3.88
C GLN A 44 -4.44 -8.59 -3.17
N SER A 45 -4.39 -8.60 -1.84
CA SER A 45 -4.05 -9.77 -1.01
C SER A 45 -5.16 -10.84 -0.94
N ASN A 46 -6.35 -10.53 -1.47
CA ASN A 46 -7.58 -11.28 -1.28
C ASN A 46 -8.09 -11.94 -2.57
N LEU A 47 -7.19 -12.61 -3.31
CA LEU A 47 -7.53 -13.23 -4.58
C LEU A 47 -7.67 -14.75 -4.48
N LEU A 48 -8.78 -15.26 -5.01
CA LEU A 48 -9.15 -16.67 -5.00
C LEU A 48 -9.24 -17.22 -6.42
N VAL A 49 -8.45 -18.25 -6.71
CA VAL A 49 -8.50 -18.97 -7.98
C VAL A 49 -9.50 -20.12 -7.87
N VAL A 50 -10.47 -20.17 -8.77
CA VAL A 50 -11.56 -21.14 -8.77
C VAL A 50 -11.55 -21.89 -10.10
N ALA A 51 -11.23 -23.18 -10.08
CA ALA A 51 -11.35 -24.06 -11.24
C ALA A 51 -12.69 -24.81 -11.21
N ILE A 52 -13.50 -24.64 -12.26
CA ILE A 52 -14.88 -25.11 -12.37
C ILE A 52 -14.98 -26.12 -13.51
N GLN A 53 -15.39 -27.35 -13.21
CA GLN A 53 -15.48 -28.43 -14.18
C GLN A 53 -16.46 -28.06 -15.32
N GLY A 54 -15.95 -27.99 -16.55
CA GLY A 54 -16.73 -27.69 -17.76
C GLY A 54 -17.00 -26.20 -18.04
N GLU A 55 -16.63 -25.28 -17.14
CA GLU A 55 -16.76 -23.83 -17.38
C GLU A 55 -15.40 -23.13 -17.53
N GLY A 56 -14.41 -23.51 -16.72
CA GLY A 56 -13.05 -22.99 -16.83
C GLY A 56 -12.41 -22.58 -15.51
N VAL A 57 -11.53 -21.59 -15.56
CA VAL A 57 -10.85 -21.05 -14.36
C VAL A 57 -11.28 -19.60 -14.19
N GLN A 58 -11.73 -19.24 -12.99
CA GLN A 58 -12.14 -17.88 -12.64
C GLN A 58 -11.29 -17.36 -11.49
N LEU A 59 -11.03 -16.06 -11.47
CA LEU A 59 -10.31 -15.38 -10.42
C LEU A 59 -11.24 -14.39 -9.73
N TYR A 60 -11.50 -14.61 -8.45
CA TYR A 60 -12.35 -13.76 -7.63
C TYR A 60 -11.51 -12.90 -6.71
N ASN A 61 -11.95 -11.66 -6.47
CA ASN A 61 -11.54 -10.90 -5.31
C ASN A 61 -12.54 -11.15 -4.18
N THR A 62 -12.04 -11.60 -3.03
CA THR A 62 -12.89 -11.98 -1.90
C THR A 62 -13.34 -10.79 -1.08
N ALA A 63 -12.69 -9.62 -1.22
CA ALA A 63 -13.12 -8.39 -0.56
C ALA A 63 -14.36 -7.78 -1.22
N ASP A 64 -14.37 -7.69 -2.56
CA ASP A 64 -15.48 -7.12 -3.33
C ASP A 64 -16.44 -8.19 -3.90
N GLN A 65 -16.08 -9.47 -3.79
CA GLN A 65 -16.82 -10.63 -4.31
C GLN A 65 -16.98 -10.62 -5.84
N LYS A 66 -16.17 -9.83 -6.56
CA LYS A 66 -16.25 -9.70 -8.00
C LYS A 66 -15.33 -10.71 -8.68
N CYS A 67 -15.83 -11.32 -9.76
CA CYS A 67 -15.01 -12.10 -10.67
C CYS A 67 -14.20 -11.15 -11.55
N ILE A 68 -12.88 -11.10 -11.35
CA ILE A 68 -11.98 -10.19 -12.06
C ILE A 68 -11.64 -10.77 -13.44
N LEU A 69 -11.29 -12.06 -13.50
CA LEU A 69 -10.87 -12.73 -14.72
C LEU A 69 -11.58 -14.07 -14.87
N SER A 70 -11.93 -14.41 -16.11
CA SER A 70 -12.52 -15.70 -16.45
C SER A 70 -11.82 -16.29 -17.68
N TYR A 71 -11.26 -17.47 -17.51
CA TYR A 71 -10.60 -18.29 -18.52
C TYR A 71 -11.52 -19.45 -18.88
N SER A 72 -12.39 -19.22 -19.86
CA SER A 72 -13.40 -20.21 -20.24
C SER A 72 -12.77 -21.46 -20.85
N THR A 73 -13.41 -22.60 -20.59
CA THR A 73 -13.05 -23.88 -21.18
C THR A 73 -14.26 -24.51 -21.86
N PRO A 74 -14.07 -25.31 -22.92
CA PRO A 74 -15.20 -25.98 -23.55
C PRO A 74 -15.88 -26.95 -22.57
N PRO A 75 -17.20 -27.17 -22.71
CA PRO A 75 -17.89 -28.22 -21.97
C PRO A 75 -17.23 -29.59 -22.20
N GLY A 76 -17.15 -30.42 -21.16
CA GLY A 76 -16.59 -31.78 -21.23
C GLY A 76 -15.12 -31.91 -20.85
N TYR A 77 -14.45 -30.81 -20.52
CA TYR A 77 -13.15 -30.83 -19.86
C TYR A 77 -13.29 -30.93 -18.35
N SER A 78 -12.40 -31.71 -17.73
CA SER A 78 -12.26 -31.78 -16.29
C SER A 78 -10.83 -31.52 -15.81
N PHE A 79 -10.67 -30.83 -14.69
CA PHE A 79 -9.43 -30.51 -14.01
C PHE A 79 -9.06 -31.58 -12.98
N ALA A 80 -7.78 -31.87 -12.85
CA ALA A 80 -7.26 -32.84 -11.87
C ALA A 80 -7.21 -32.29 -10.44
N GLY A 81 -7.13 -30.97 -10.28
CA GLY A 81 -7.11 -30.26 -9.00
C GLY A 81 -7.27 -28.76 -9.22
N SER A 82 -7.04 -27.97 -8.17
CA SER A 82 -7.14 -26.52 -8.22
C SER A 82 -6.14 -25.90 -9.19
N ALA A 83 -6.54 -24.82 -9.87
CA ALA A 83 -5.67 -24.05 -10.74
C ALA A 83 -4.74 -23.13 -9.91
N GLN A 84 -3.52 -22.91 -10.37
CA GLN A 84 -2.56 -22.05 -9.67
C GLN A 84 -2.31 -20.78 -10.47
N THR A 85 -2.14 -19.65 -9.77
CA THR A 85 -1.70 -18.40 -10.38
C THR A 85 -0.27 -18.09 -9.98
N HIS A 86 0.50 -17.54 -10.92
CA HIS A 86 1.86 -17.09 -10.71
C HIS A 86 2.02 -15.64 -11.16
N HIS A 87 2.55 -14.79 -10.28
CA HIS A 87 2.88 -13.40 -10.57
C HIS A 87 4.36 -13.25 -10.86
N LYS A 88 4.70 -12.97 -12.12
CA LYS A 88 6.09 -12.66 -12.49
C LYS A 88 6.44 -11.20 -12.24
N SER A 89 5.46 -10.33 -12.46
CA SER A 89 5.54 -8.90 -12.20
C SER A 89 4.14 -8.41 -11.88
N ALA A 90 4.01 -7.16 -11.44
CA ALA A 90 2.71 -6.51 -11.27
C ALA A 90 1.83 -6.55 -12.53
N GLN A 91 2.40 -6.84 -13.71
CA GLN A 91 1.73 -6.79 -15.00
C GLN A 91 1.52 -8.16 -15.65
N LEU A 92 2.35 -9.15 -15.33
CA LEU A 92 2.39 -10.46 -15.99
C LEU A 92 1.92 -11.55 -15.03
N ARG A 93 0.75 -12.12 -15.34
CA ARG A 93 0.15 -13.24 -14.58
C ARG A 93 0.06 -14.48 -15.46
N ASN A 94 0.58 -15.60 -14.96
CA ASN A 94 0.37 -16.90 -15.57
C ASN A 94 -0.64 -17.70 -14.74
N VAL A 95 -1.59 -18.35 -15.40
CA VAL A 95 -2.57 -19.24 -14.75
C VAL A 95 -2.35 -20.66 -15.27
N TYR A 96 -2.20 -21.62 -14.38
CA TYR A 96 -1.91 -23.01 -14.70
C TYR A 96 -3.06 -23.91 -14.25
N ALA A 97 -3.48 -24.84 -15.11
CA ALA A 97 -4.46 -25.86 -14.74
C ALA A 97 -4.10 -27.22 -15.33
N VAL A 98 -4.17 -28.26 -14.50
CA VAL A 98 -3.94 -29.65 -14.92
C VAL A 98 -5.25 -30.25 -15.40
N ILE A 99 -5.26 -30.80 -16.61
CA ILE A 99 -6.45 -31.39 -17.22
C ILE A 99 -6.50 -32.88 -16.93
N ALA A 100 -7.49 -33.29 -16.13
CA ALA A 100 -7.78 -34.70 -15.85
C ALA A 100 -8.36 -35.40 -17.07
N LYS A 101 -9.35 -34.79 -17.74
CA LYS A 101 -10.04 -35.36 -18.89
C LYS A 101 -10.52 -34.28 -19.86
N GLY A 102 -10.69 -34.62 -21.13
CA GLY A 102 -11.28 -33.73 -22.12
C GLY A 102 -11.78 -34.49 -23.33
N THR A 103 -12.65 -33.88 -24.14
CA THR A 103 -13.15 -34.47 -25.39
C THR A 103 -12.03 -34.73 -26.39
N ASP A 104 -11.03 -33.84 -26.41
CA ASP A 104 -9.92 -33.87 -27.39
C ASP A 104 -8.65 -34.48 -26.79
N ILE A 105 -8.70 -34.98 -25.55
CA ILE A 105 -7.56 -35.57 -24.85
C ILE A 105 -7.68 -37.09 -24.90
N PRO A 106 -6.78 -37.80 -25.59
CA PRO A 106 -6.77 -39.26 -25.59
C PRO A 106 -6.67 -39.83 -24.18
N ALA A 107 -7.31 -40.97 -23.92
CA ALA A 107 -7.27 -41.63 -22.60
C ALA A 107 -5.86 -41.90 -22.03
N LYS A 108 -4.84 -41.99 -22.91
CA LYS A 108 -3.43 -42.15 -22.53
C LYS A 108 -2.79 -40.86 -21.99
N GLU A 109 -3.35 -39.71 -22.35
CA GLU A 109 -2.90 -38.36 -21.98
C GLU A 109 -3.75 -37.74 -20.87
N GLU A 110 -4.84 -38.39 -20.46
CA GLU A 110 -5.66 -37.98 -19.31
C GLU A 110 -4.79 -37.81 -18.04
N GLY A 111 -4.84 -36.62 -17.44
CA GLY A 111 -4.03 -36.24 -16.28
C GLY A 111 -2.58 -35.86 -16.62
N LYS A 112 -2.19 -35.81 -17.89
CA LYS A 112 -0.82 -35.47 -18.32
C LYS A 112 -0.71 -34.13 -19.04
N VAL A 113 -1.83 -33.44 -19.24
CA VAL A 113 -1.89 -32.19 -20.00
C VAL A 113 -2.04 -31.02 -19.04
N VAL A 114 -1.22 -29.99 -19.21
CA VAL A 114 -1.30 -28.75 -18.46
C VAL A 114 -1.62 -27.61 -19.42
N TRP A 115 -2.61 -26.80 -19.05
CA TRP A 115 -2.92 -25.54 -19.73
C TRP A 115 -2.28 -24.39 -18.97
N MET A 116 -1.68 -23.48 -19.72
CA MET A 116 -1.16 -22.21 -19.20
C MET A 116 -1.83 -21.07 -19.94
N TRP A 117 -2.44 -20.13 -19.23
CA TRP A 117 -2.87 -18.85 -19.78
C TRP A 117 -1.87 -17.79 -19.37
N ARG A 118 -1.37 -17.02 -20.35
CA ARG A 118 -0.53 -15.85 -20.09
C ARG A 118 -1.35 -14.60 -20.26
N ASP A 119 -1.55 -13.90 -19.15
CA ASP A 119 -2.21 -12.61 -19.11
C ASP A 119 -1.14 -11.52 -19.04
N GLU A 120 -0.94 -10.85 -20.16
CA GLU A 120 -0.14 -9.63 -20.23
C GLU A 120 -1.10 -8.48 -19.96
N SER A 121 -1.30 -8.14 -18.68
CA SER A 121 -2.07 -6.94 -18.37
C SER A 121 -1.29 -5.77 -18.98
N SER A 122 -1.85 -5.17 -20.02
CA SER A 122 -1.24 -4.07 -20.75
C SER A 122 -1.34 -2.80 -19.91
N ALA A 123 -0.62 -2.76 -18.79
CA ALA A 123 -0.49 -1.60 -17.93
C ALA A 123 0.32 -0.45 -18.61
N SER A 124 0.81 -0.66 -19.84
CA SER A 124 1.20 0.42 -20.74
C SER A 124 0.02 1.17 -21.38
N SER A 125 -1.22 0.77 -21.13
CA SER A 125 -2.44 1.52 -21.51
C SER A 125 -2.97 2.46 -20.41
N SER A 126 -2.22 2.67 -19.34
CA SER A 126 -2.51 3.62 -18.24
C SER A 126 -2.53 5.10 -18.63
N LEU A 127 -2.67 5.43 -19.92
CA LEU A 127 -3.02 6.78 -20.35
C LEU A 127 -4.45 6.95 -20.83
N VAL A 128 -5.25 5.89 -21.05
CA VAL A 128 -6.69 6.07 -21.36
C VAL A 128 -7.45 6.43 -20.08
N GLY A 129 -8.03 7.63 -20.11
CA GLY A 129 -8.91 8.11 -19.07
C GLY A 129 -10.30 7.59 -19.21
N SER A 130 -10.78 6.94 -18.17
CA SER A 130 -12.19 6.84 -17.85
C SER A 130 -12.34 7.51 -16.47
N ASP A 131 -12.61 8.81 -16.40
CA ASP A 131 -13.97 9.31 -16.22
C ASP A 131 -15.03 8.60 -17.07
N SER A 132 -15.37 7.39 -16.63
CA SER A 132 -16.66 6.76 -16.90
C SER A 132 -17.03 5.98 -15.65
N ALA A 133 -17.54 6.70 -14.65
CA ALA A 133 -18.11 6.17 -13.41
C ALA A 133 -19.43 5.38 -13.63
N MET A 134 -19.61 4.77 -14.80
CA MET A 134 -20.82 4.04 -15.22
C MET A 134 -20.50 2.77 -16.04
N ALA A 135 -19.26 2.27 -15.99
CA ALA A 135 -18.88 1.00 -16.60
C ALA A 135 -18.37 0.00 -15.55
N GLU A 136 -19.09 -0.14 -14.45
CA GLU A 136 -18.89 -1.23 -13.48
C GLU A 136 -19.96 -2.30 -13.73
N ASP A 137 -19.58 -3.40 -14.39
CA ASP A 137 -20.09 -4.77 -14.11
C ASP A 137 -19.82 -5.80 -15.22
N THR A 138 -19.28 -5.40 -16.37
CA THR A 138 -19.00 -6.38 -17.43
C THR A 138 -17.67 -7.10 -17.16
N VAL A 139 -17.75 -8.35 -16.69
CA VAL A 139 -16.64 -9.30 -16.62
C VAL A 139 -15.91 -9.33 -17.97
N LYS A 140 -14.66 -8.88 -18.01
CA LYS A 140 -13.87 -8.84 -19.25
C LYS A 140 -13.43 -10.27 -19.61
N PRO A 141 -13.81 -10.82 -20.78
CA PRO A 141 -13.24 -12.08 -21.23
C PRO A 141 -11.73 -11.88 -21.42
N SER A 142 -10.91 -12.73 -20.81
CA SER A 142 -9.45 -12.57 -20.88
C SER A 142 -8.97 -12.78 -22.31
N THR A 143 -8.13 -11.86 -22.81
CA THR A 143 -7.40 -12.00 -24.08
C THR A 143 -6.15 -12.89 -23.94
N ALA A 144 -6.02 -13.59 -22.80
CA ALA A 144 -4.84 -14.36 -22.49
C ALA A 144 -4.56 -15.45 -23.53
N ARG A 145 -3.30 -15.55 -23.92
CA ARG A 145 -2.84 -16.60 -24.83
C ARG A 145 -2.74 -17.90 -24.06
N LYS A 146 -3.55 -18.88 -24.44
CA LYS A 146 -3.50 -20.24 -23.92
C LYS A 146 -2.40 -21.05 -24.62
N THR A 147 -1.55 -21.72 -23.86
CA THR A 147 -0.62 -22.76 -24.34
C THR A 147 -0.95 -24.09 -23.67
N VAL A 148 -0.66 -25.18 -24.39
CA VAL A 148 -0.99 -26.55 -23.97
C VAL A 148 0.29 -27.37 -24.01
N HIS A 149 0.63 -28.01 -22.89
CA HIS A 149 1.82 -28.83 -22.74
C HIS A 149 1.47 -30.22 -22.26
N LYS A 150 2.16 -31.23 -22.79
CA LYS A 150 1.97 -32.64 -22.46
C LYS A 150 3.20 -33.15 -21.71
N PHE A 151 2.96 -33.95 -20.68
CA PHE A 151 4.00 -34.56 -19.85
C PHE A 151 3.93 -36.09 -19.92
N ASP A 152 5.02 -36.76 -19.52
CA ASP A 152 5.09 -38.22 -19.61
C ASP A 152 4.30 -38.92 -18.51
N ARG A 153 4.17 -38.27 -17.35
CA ARG A 153 3.54 -38.80 -16.14
C ARG A 153 2.21 -38.12 -15.85
N LYS A 154 1.33 -38.84 -15.15
CA LYS A 154 0.07 -38.28 -14.67
C LYS A 154 0.37 -37.37 -13.48
N ILE A 155 -0.10 -36.14 -13.56
CA ILE A 155 0.09 -35.12 -12.55
C ILE A 155 -1.08 -35.23 -11.55
N HIS A 156 -0.75 -35.36 -10.28
CA HIS A 156 -1.71 -35.33 -9.17
C HIS A 156 -2.07 -33.89 -8.80
N GLN A 157 -1.04 -33.05 -8.58
CA GLN A 157 -1.21 -31.66 -8.18
C GLN A 157 -0.07 -30.79 -8.72
N LEU A 158 -0.37 -29.52 -8.91
CA LEU A 158 0.55 -28.49 -9.38
C LEU A 158 0.66 -27.41 -8.31
N PHE A 159 1.89 -26.97 -8.05
CA PHE A 159 2.21 -25.89 -7.13
C PHE A 159 3.05 -24.83 -7.83
N VAL A 160 2.81 -23.58 -7.45
CA VAL A 160 3.60 -22.42 -7.82
C VAL A 160 4.08 -21.82 -6.52
N SER A 161 5.32 -21.33 -6.45
CA SER A 161 5.84 -20.69 -5.25
C SER A 161 6.55 -19.39 -5.59
N PRO A 162 6.36 -18.31 -4.80
CA PRO A 162 7.08 -17.06 -4.99
C PRO A 162 8.60 -17.19 -4.78
N ILE A 163 9.06 -18.25 -4.11
CA ILE A 163 10.50 -18.55 -3.91
C ILE A 163 11.15 -19.00 -5.21
N LEU A 164 10.39 -19.67 -6.08
CA LEU A 164 10.88 -20.21 -7.35
C LEU A 164 10.12 -19.57 -8.51
N PRO A 165 10.26 -18.26 -8.75
CA PRO A 165 9.42 -17.55 -9.71
C PRO A 165 9.53 -18.11 -11.13
N ASP A 166 10.68 -18.64 -11.52
CA ASP A 166 10.86 -19.19 -12.87
C ASP A 166 10.42 -20.66 -13.03
N HIS A 167 9.82 -21.27 -11.99
CA HIS A 167 9.54 -22.70 -11.97
C HIS A 167 8.13 -23.03 -11.46
N VAL A 168 7.59 -24.12 -12.00
CA VAL A 168 6.34 -24.75 -11.59
C VAL A 168 6.65 -26.16 -11.12
N LEU A 169 6.01 -26.57 -10.03
CA LEU A 169 6.26 -27.84 -9.38
C LEU A 169 5.10 -28.79 -9.59
N PHE A 170 5.39 -29.98 -10.09
CA PHE A 170 4.40 -31.03 -10.25
C PHE A 170 4.64 -32.15 -9.26
N THR A 171 3.59 -32.57 -8.59
CA THR A 171 3.56 -33.85 -7.91
C THR A 171 2.79 -34.82 -8.80
N ASN A 172 3.45 -35.91 -9.20
CA ASN A 172 2.86 -36.93 -10.04
C ASN A 172 2.08 -37.96 -9.19
N THR A 173 1.20 -38.73 -9.84
CA THR A 173 0.39 -39.76 -9.16
C THR A 173 1.22 -40.92 -8.62
N ASP A 174 2.44 -41.12 -9.12
CA ASP A 174 3.38 -42.16 -8.70
C ASP A 174 4.27 -41.76 -7.50
N GLY A 175 4.04 -40.56 -6.94
CA GLY A 175 4.85 -39.98 -5.86
C GLY A 175 6.08 -39.22 -6.32
N SER A 176 6.42 -39.25 -7.61
CA SER A 176 7.56 -38.48 -8.15
C SER A 176 7.25 -36.98 -8.20
N ILE A 177 8.30 -36.16 -8.09
CA ILE A 177 8.17 -34.70 -8.13
C ILE A 177 9.00 -34.18 -9.31
N SER A 178 8.39 -33.34 -10.14
CA SER A 178 9.04 -32.73 -11.30
C SER A 178 9.07 -31.21 -11.16
N LEU A 179 10.23 -30.61 -11.41
CA LEU A 179 10.43 -29.17 -11.46
C LEU A 179 10.47 -28.77 -12.94
N VAL A 180 9.53 -27.93 -13.36
CA VAL A 180 9.35 -27.51 -14.75
C VAL A 180 9.54 -26.01 -14.83
N THR A 181 10.06 -25.50 -15.95
CA THR A 181 10.15 -24.06 -16.19
C THR A 181 8.76 -23.42 -16.26
N GLU A 182 8.65 -22.13 -15.93
CA GLU A 182 7.40 -21.36 -15.99
C GLU A 182 6.67 -21.44 -17.34
N ASP A 183 7.41 -21.65 -18.43
CA ASP A 183 6.87 -21.75 -19.78
C ASP A 183 6.42 -23.17 -20.16
N LEU A 184 6.51 -24.12 -19.23
CA LEU A 184 6.16 -25.52 -19.37
C LEU A 184 6.95 -26.28 -20.47
N LYS A 185 8.03 -25.69 -21.01
CA LYS A 185 8.79 -26.31 -22.12
C LYS A 185 9.87 -27.27 -21.65
N ARG A 186 10.46 -27.03 -20.48
CA ARG A 186 11.61 -27.79 -20.00
C ARG A 186 11.35 -28.35 -18.62
N VAL A 187 11.44 -29.68 -18.50
CA VAL A 187 11.58 -30.35 -17.20
C VAL A 187 13.03 -30.16 -16.75
N VAL A 188 13.24 -29.40 -15.68
CA VAL A 188 14.57 -29.08 -15.12
C VAL A 188 15.10 -30.28 -14.35
N ASN A 189 14.25 -30.88 -13.52
CA ASN A 189 14.60 -32.04 -12.71
C ASN A 189 13.36 -32.90 -12.47
N THR A 190 13.52 -34.21 -12.41
CA THR A 190 12.49 -35.14 -11.94
C THR A 190 13.12 -36.08 -10.95
N LYS A 191 12.54 -36.13 -9.75
CA LYS A 191 12.94 -37.07 -8.72
C LYS A 191 11.95 -38.19 -8.66
N ASP A 192 12.43 -39.39 -8.99
CA ASP A 192 11.66 -40.60 -8.81
C ASP A 192 11.43 -40.90 -7.34
N PHE A 193 10.22 -41.36 -7.03
CA PHE A 193 9.91 -41.88 -5.71
C PHE A 193 10.70 -43.17 -5.49
N GLN A 194 11.76 -43.09 -4.70
CA GLN A 194 12.50 -44.27 -4.26
C GLN A 194 11.78 -44.86 -3.05
N THR A 195 11.11 -46.00 -3.24
CA THR A 195 10.71 -46.83 -2.11
C THR A 195 11.98 -47.26 -1.36
N ALA A 196 11.97 -47.18 -0.03
CA ALA A 196 13.10 -47.53 0.83
C ALA A 196 13.85 -48.78 0.31
N PRO A 197 15.20 -48.78 0.33
CA PRO A 197 16.00 -49.84 -0.28
C PRO A 197 15.57 -51.18 0.30
N ALA A 198 14.96 -52.03 -0.54
CA ALA A 198 14.54 -53.36 -0.16
C ALA A 198 15.73 -54.07 0.52
N LEU A 199 15.62 -54.31 1.83
CA LEU A 199 16.61 -55.06 2.60
C LEU A 199 16.94 -56.30 1.79
N LYS A 200 18.24 -56.51 1.47
CA LYS A 200 18.79 -57.51 0.55
C LYS A 200 18.15 -58.88 0.70
N SER A 201 16.97 -59.09 0.10
CA SER A 201 16.30 -60.38 0.08
C SER A 201 16.96 -61.26 -0.97
N SER A 202 17.00 -62.55 -0.68
CA SER A 202 17.79 -63.53 -1.41
C SER A 202 17.47 -63.53 -2.92
N LYS A 203 18.48 -63.85 -3.76
CA LYS A 203 18.42 -63.86 -5.24
C LYS A 203 17.22 -64.61 -5.86
N LYS A 204 16.49 -65.43 -5.09
CA LYS A 204 15.36 -66.24 -5.55
C LYS A 204 14.01 -65.50 -5.50
N GLU A 205 13.84 -64.48 -4.67
CA GLU A 205 12.60 -63.67 -4.60
C GLU A 205 12.56 -62.52 -5.63
N LYS A 206 13.69 -62.21 -6.27
CA LYS A 206 13.80 -61.07 -7.21
C LYS A 206 12.96 -61.21 -8.48
N LYS A 207 12.52 -62.42 -8.85
CA LYS A 207 11.74 -62.67 -10.07
C LYS A 207 10.22 -62.55 -9.86
N GLU A 208 9.73 -62.69 -8.63
CA GLU A 208 8.33 -62.43 -8.29
C GLU A 208 8.10 -60.97 -7.86
N ALA A 209 9.07 -60.35 -7.18
CA ALA A 209 9.00 -58.92 -6.82
C ALA A 209 8.94 -57.97 -8.04
N ALA A 210 9.64 -58.30 -9.14
CA ALA A 210 9.65 -57.48 -10.35
C ALA A 210 8.30 -57.44 -11.11
N MET A 211 7.36 -58.31 -10.78
CA MET A 211 6.03 -58.33 -11.42
C MET A 211 4.95 -57.65 -10.58
N GLN A 212 5.29 -57.18 -9.37
CA GLN A 212 4.35 -56.61 -8.40
C GLN A 212 4.81 -55.29 -7.78
N GLU A 213 5.73 -54.55 -8.43
CA GLU A 213 5.94 -53.12 -8.16
C GLU A 213 4.70 -52.34 -8.60
N LYS A 214 3.64 -52.42 -7.79
CA LYS A 214 2.54 -51.47 -7.85
C LYS A 214 3.10 -50.14 -7.36
N SER A 215 3.30 -49.20 -8.28
CA SER A 215 3.59 -47.81 -7.96
C SER A 215 2.56 -47.31 -6.93
N GLY A 216 3.04 -46.82 -5.78
CA GLY A 216 2.15 -46.20 -4.80
C GLY A 216 1.40 -45.03 -5.43
N ASN A 217 0.18 -44.78 -4.96
CA ASN A 217 -0.62 -43.66 -5.46
C ASN A 217 -0.47 -42.48 -4.52
N THR A 218 -0.08 -41.31 -5.04
CA THR A 218 -0.09 -40.07 -4.27
C THR A 218 -1.52 -39.76 -3.84
N VAL A 219 -1.75 -39.67 -2.54
CA VAL A 219 -3.06 -39.34 -1.96
C VAL A 219 -3.16 -37.85 -1.66
N TRP A 220 -2.03 -37.22 -1.30
CA TRP A 220 -1.99 -35.81 -0.95
C TRP A 220 -0.59 -35.22 -1.11
N ALA A 221 -0.53 -33.92 -1.39
CA ALA A 221 0.71 -33.14 -1.41
C ALA A 221 0.46 -31.71 -0.95
N THR A 222 1.49 -31.07 -0.39
CA THR A 222 1.49 -29.64 -0.10
C THR A 222 2.89 -29.05 -0.24
N THR A 223 2.97 -27.73 -0.31
CA THR A 223 4.22 -26.97 -0.34
C THR A 223 4.24 -25.88 0.72
N TYR A 224 5.41 -25.59 1.29
CA TYR A 224 5.61 -24.49 2.24
C TYR A 224 7.06 -23.98 2.26
N ASN A 225 7.27 -22.77 2.78
CA ASN A 225 8.59 -22.13 2.91
C ASN A 225 9.24 -22.46 4.26
N THR A 226 10.57 -22.61 4.31
CA THR A 226 11.33 -22.70 5.57
C THR A 226 11.22 -21.46 6.46
N SER A 227 10.95 -20.27 5.90
CA SER A 227 10.98 -19.00 6.64
C SER A 227 9.96 -18.89 7.78
N TYR A 228 8.92 -19.72 7.80
CA TYR A 228 7.95 -19.82 8.90
C TYR A 228 7.65 -21.28 9.21
N SER A 229 8.67 -22.13 9.20
CA SER A 229 8.50 -23.56 9.44
C SER A 229 9.10 -24.03 10.75
N TRP A 230 8.62 -25.18 11.23
CA TRP A 230 9.21 -25.93 12.35
C TRP A 230 10.65 -26.40 12.09
N ILE A 231 11.12 -26.35 10.83
CA ILE A 231 12.46 -26.79 10.46
C ILE A 231 13.48 -25.71 10.84
N PRO A 232 14.46 -26.02 11.71
CA PRO A 232 15.43 -25.03 12.15
C PRO A 232 16.29 -24.56 10.98
N ALA A 233 16.62 -23.26 10.97
CA ALA A 233 17.48 -22.65 9.95
C ALA A 233 18.91 -23.24 9.90
N SER A 234 19.31 -24.00 10.93
CA SER A 234 20.56 -24.77 10.92
C SER A 234 20.49 -26.03 10.06
N ALA A 235 19.29 -26.57 9.80
CA ALA A 235 19.10 -27.78 9.00
C ALA A 235 18.89 -27.47 7.51
N LEU A 236 18.19 -26.38 7.20
CA LEU A 236 17.96 -25.91 5.82
C LEU A 236 18.11 -24.40 5.74
N ALA A 237 18.62 -23.91 4.61
CA ALA A 237 18.72 -22.49 4.33
C ALA A 237 17.33 -21.82 4.40
N ARG A 238 17.30 -20.56 4.84
CA ARG A 238 16.10 -19.72 4.75
C ARG A 238 15.68 -19.61 3.27
N ASN A 239 14.38 -19.45 3.02
CA ASN A 239 13.81 -19.42 1.66
C ASN A 239 14.04 -20.70 0.84
N THR A 240 13.92 -21.86 1.48
CA THR A 240 13.89 -23.14 0.78
C THR A 240 12.44 -23.59 0.64
N LEU A 241 12.02 -23.99 -0.57
CA LEU A 241 10.71 -24.57 -0.79
C LEU A 241 10.71 -26.04 -0.38
N ILE A 242 9.82 -26.42 0.52
CA ILE A 242 9.60 -27.81 0.92
C ILE A 242 8.31 -28.33 0.28
N VAL A 243 8.39 -29.53 -0.26
CA VAL A 243 7.28 -30.31 -0.80
C VAL A 243 7.09 -31.52 0.09
N MET A 244 5.93 -31.64 0.69
CA MET A 244 5.51 -32.82 1.40
C MET A 244 4.57 -33.63 0.52
N THR A 245 4.88 -34.91 0.33
CA THR A 245 4.05 -35.84 -0.46
C THR A 245 3.68 -37.03 0.41
N VAL A 246 2.42 -37.45 0.35
CA VAL A 246 1.92 -38.64 1.06
C VAL A 246 1.46 -39.66 0.02
N VAL A 247 2.18 -40.77 -0.03
CA VAL A 247 1.95 -41.87 -0.99
C VAL A 247 1.40 -43.08 -0.25
N GLU A 248 0.26 -43.60 -0.69
CA GLU A 248 -0.28 -44.86 -0.18
C GLU A 248 0.44 -46.03 -0.88
N VAL A 249 1.18 -46.81 -0.10
CA VAL A 249 1.99 -47.93 -0.62
C VAL A 249 1.21 -49.24 -0.53
N ALA A 250 0.45 -49.42 0.56
CA ALA A 250 -0.45 -50.54 0.77
C ALA A 250 -1.66 -50.07 1.56
N ALA A 251 -2.78 -50.80 1.50
CA ALA A 251 -3.96 -50.49 2.29
C ALA A 251 -3.60 -50.44 3.78
N GLY A 252 -3.67 -49.24 4.38
CA GLY A 252 -3.31 -49.04 5.78
C GLY A 252 -1.90 -48.48 6.03
N LYS A 253 -1.08 -48.29 4.99
CA LYS A 253 0.32 -47.87 5.11
C LYS A 253 0.63 -46.78 4.07
N SER A 254 0.89 -45.58 4.58
CA SER A 254 1.27 -44.42 3.79
C SER A 254 2.69 -43.99 4.13
N ILE A 255 3.41 -43.43 3.17
CA ILE A 255 4.74 -42.86 3.38
C ILE A 255 4.65 -41.36 3.12
N ALA A 256 4.96 -40.56 4.13
CA ALA A 256 5.18 -39.13 4.00
C ALA A 256 6.64 -38.88 3.62
N THR A 257 6.87 -38.21 2.50
CA THR A 257 8.21 -37.82 2.04
C THR A 257 8.30 -36.31 2.03
N LEU A 258 9.28 -35.77 2.77
CA LEU A 258 9.66 -34.37 2.70
C LEU A 258 10.82 -34.23 1.72
N SER A 259 10.62 -33.47 0.65
CA SER A 259 11.66 -33.09 -0.30
C SER A 259 11.77 -31.58 -0.33
N TYR A 260 12.97 -31.04 -0.56
CA TYR A 260 13.17 -29.60 -0.64
C TYR A 260 13.89 -29.22 -1.93
N VAL A 261 13.66 -27.98 -2.37
CA VAL A 261 14.32 -27.34 -3.51
C VAL A 261 14.87 -26.02 -3.05
N ASN A 262 16.17 -25.84 -3.22
CA ASN A 262 16.83 -24.55 -3.07
C ASN A 262 16.96 -23.90 -4.46
N GLU A 263 16.81 -22.57 -4.52
CA GLU A 263 16.99 -21.75 -5.72
C GLU A 263 18.33 -22.03 -6.43
N GLU A 264 19.40 -22.21 -5.64
CA GLU A 264 20.75 -22.46 -6.15
C GLU A 264 20.91 -23.85 -6.79
N GLN A 265 20.37 -24.89 -6.16
CA GLN A 265 20.60 -26.28 -6.58
C GLN A 265 19.65 -26.74 -7.69
N ARG A 266 18.50 -26.06 -7.86
CA ARG A 266 17.45 -26.38 -8.87
C ARG A 266 17.11 -27.88 -8.96
N GLY A 267 17.26 -28.59 -7.84
CA GLY A 267 17.08 -30.03 -7.75
C GLY A 267 16.45 -30.43 -6.43
N PHE A 268 15.81 -31.60 -6.44
CA PHE A 268 15.10 -32.12 -5.28
C PHE A 268 16.03 -32.96 -4.39
N THR A 269 16.23 -32.52 -3.17
CA THR A 269 16.88 -33.31 -2.13
C THR A 269 15.82 -33.82 -1.16
N THR A 270 15.88 -35.10 -0.78
CA THR A 270 14.92 -35.67 0.17
C THR A 270 15.45 -35.35 1.53
N LEU A 271 14.68 -34.61 2.31
CA LEU A 271 15.00 -34.35 3.70
C LEU A 271 14.82 -35.63 4.50
N GLY A 272 13.70 -36.31 4.35
CA GLY A 272 13.45 -37.59 4.99
C GLY A 272 12.14 -38.24 4.54
N GLN A 273 11.98 -39.51 4.91
CA GLN A 273 10.76 -40.29 4.68
C GLN A 273 10.30 -40.88 6.00
N VAL A 274 9.00 -40.79 6.27
CA VAL A 274 8.39 -41.39 7.45
C VAL A 274 7.20 -42.24 7.04
N GLU A 275 7.17 -43.46 7.56
CA GLU A 275 6.02 -44.33 7.43
C GLU A 275 4.95 -43.95 8.46
N ILE A 276 3.74 -43.74 7.97
CA ILE A 276 2.58 -43.38 8.76
C ILE A 276 1.56 -44.51 8.64
N GLN A 277 1.14 -45.05 9.78
CA GLN A 277 0.04 -46.02 9.85
C GLN A 277 -1.31 -45.28 9.71
N ALA A 278 -1.63 -44.91 8.48
CA ALA A 278 -2.94 -44.37 8.13
C ALA A 278 -3.89 -45.54 7.84
N ALA A 279 -4.95 -45.72 8.62
CA ALA A 279 -5.98 -46.72 8.30
C ALA A 279 -6.44 -46.56 6.84
N ALA A 280 -6.68 -47.68 6.14
CA ALA A 280 -6.96 -47.68 4.71
C ALA A 280 -8.09 -46.69 4.36
N GLY A 281 -7.85 -45.81 3.38
CA GLY A 281 -8.82 -44.81 2.93
C GLY A 281 -8.86 -43.51 3.75
N ALA A 282 -7.73 -43.01 4.22
CA ALA A 282 -7.65 -41.67 4.83
C ALA A 282 -8.24 -40.59 3.89
N SER A 283 -9.07 -39.72 4.45
CA SER A 283 -9.76 -38.62 3.80
C SER A 283 -9.41 -37.31 4.49
N GLY A 284 -9.01 -36.29 3.73
CA GLY A 284 -8.60 -35.00 4.29
C GLY A 284 -7.23 -35.08 4.96
N PHE A 285 -6.31 -34.26 4.47
CA PHE A 285 -4.97 -34.11 5.04
C PHE A 285 -4.73 -32.62 5.21
N ALA A 286 -4.16 -32.25 6.35
CA ALA A 286 -3.74 -30.90 6.67
C ALA A 286 -2.35 -30.96 7.29
N PHE A 287 -1.49 -30.02 6.93
CA PHE A 287 -0.18 -29.89 7.53
C PHE A 287 0.03 -28.46 7.97
N ASP A 288 0.34 -28.29 9.25
CA ASP A 288 0.75 -27.01 9.80
C ASP A 288 2.28 -26.89 9.67
N ALA A 289 2.72 -26.05 8.74
CA ALA A 289 4.13 -25.81 8.49
C ALA A 289 4.84 -25.19 9.71
N ILE A 290 4.14 -24.45 10.56
CA ILE A 290 4.74 -23.74 11.71
C ILE A 290 5.03 -24.73 12.84
N SER A 291 4.06 -25.60 13.15
CA SER A 291 4.19 -26.57 14.26
C SER A 291 4.75 -27.94 13.83
N GLY A 292 4.80 -28.23 12.53
CA GLY A 292 5.21 -29.54 12.02
C GLY A 292 4.20 -30.65 12.27
N GLN A 293 2.92 -30.29 12.45
CA GLN A 293 1.86 -31.23 12.74
C GLN A 293 1.13 -31.63 11.45
N LEU A 294 1.14 -32.93 11.14
CA LEU A 294 0.33 -33.52 10.10
C LEU A 294 -0.93 -34.11 10.71
N SER A 295 -2.07 -33.60 10.27
CA SER A 295 -3.39 -34.10 10.65
C SER A 295 -4.05 -34.78 9.46
N PHE A 296 -4.67 -35.93 9.66
CA PHE A 296 -5.53 -36.54 8.65
C PHE A 296 -6.69 -37.30 9.29
N MET A 297 -7.79 -37.41 8.55
CA MET A 297 -8.95 -38.15 9.04
C MET A 297 -9.04 -39.53 8.39
N THR A 298 -9.27 -40.55 9.18
CA THR A 298 -9.42 -41.93 8.73
C THR A 298 -10.87 -42.21 8.30
N ALA A 299 -11.09 -43.27 7.52
CA ALA A 299 -12.42 -43.62 7.00
C ALA A 299 -13.45 -43.97 8.10
N ASP A 300 -12.98 -44.44 9.25
CA ASP A 300 -13.76 -44.72 10.46
C ASP A 300 -14.06 -43.45 11.29
N GLY A 301 -13.63 -42.27 10.83
CA GLY A 301 -13.90 -41.00 11.47
C GLY A 301 -12.98 -40.70 12.67
N HIS A 302 -11.75 -41.21 12.68
CA HIS A 302 -10.74 -40.77 13.65
C HIS A 302 -9.84 -39.72 13.02
N LEU A 303 -9.68 -38.58 13.69
CA LEU A 303 -8.69 -37.57 13.36
C LEU A 303 -7.38 -37.95 14.04
N LYS A 304 -6.36 -38.30 13.26
CA LYS A 304 -5.02 -38.61 13.75
C LYS A 304 -4.09 -37.43 13.51
N ILE A 305 -3.27 -37.09 14.51
CA ILE A 305 -2.27 -36.02 14.45
C ILE A 305 -0.90 -36.62 14.72
N PHE A 306 0.04 -36.30 13.83
CA PHE A 306 1.44 -36.70 13.90
C PHE A 306 2.32 -35.47 14.00
N ASN A 307 3.22 -35.46 14.98
CA ASN A 307 4.22 -34.41 15.13
C ASN A 307 5.50 -34.87 14.41
N PHE A 308 5.98 -34.06 13.47
CA PHE A 308 7.24 -34.29 12.81
C PHE A 308 8.38 -33.68 13.62
N GLU A 309 9.41 -34.49 13.85
CA GLU A 309 10.63 -34.08 14.53
C GLU A 309 11.83 -34.35 13.62
N LEU A 310 12.79 -33.44 13.63
CA LEU A 310 14.01 -33.52 12.83
C LEU A 310 15.20 -33.65 13.78
N SER A 311 15.83 -34.81 13.81
CA SER A 311 17.02 -35.01 14.66
C SER A 311 18.18 -34.17 14.13
N GLN A 312 18.82 -33.39 15.00
CA GLN A 312 19.99 -32.58 14.65
C GLN A 312 21.14 -33.49 14.19
N GLY A 313 21.58 -33.37 12.92
CA GLY A 313 22.80 -34.00 12.39
C GLY A 313 22.58 -34.92 11.18
N ASP A 314 21.57 -35.79 11.21
CA ASP A 314 21.43 -36.87 10.21
C ASP A 314 20.29 -36.65 9.20
N HIS A 315 19.60 -35.50 9.26
CA HIS A 315 18.35 -35.26 8.52
C HIS A 315 17.29 -36.37 8.70
N ILE A 316 17.38 -37.15 9.78
CA ILE A 316 16.39 -38.18 10.07
C ILE A 316 15.13 -37.47 10.54
N VAL A 317 14.10 -37.57 9.70
CA VAL A 317 12.76 -37.16 10.06
C VAL A 317 12.10 -38.33 10.78
N SER A 318 11.55 -38.09 11.95
CA SER A 318 10.66 -39.01 12.66
C SER A 318 9.28 -38.38 12.79
N ALA A 319 8.23 -39.20 12.79
CA ALA A 319 6.88 -38.74 13.12
C ALA A 319 6.36 -39.54 14.32
N THR A 320 5.86 -38.82 15.33
CA THR A 320 5.25 -39.40 16.52
C THR A 320 3.75 -39.12 16.50
N GLU A 321 2.92 -40.15 16.66
CA GLU A 321 1.46 -39.96 16.80
C GLU A 321 1.22 -39.26 18.14
N SER A 322 0.78 -38.01 18.11
CA SER A 322 0.60 -37.18 19.30
C SER A 322 -0.82 -37.28 19.85
N LEU A 323 -1.81 -37.39 18.96
CA LEU A 323 -3.21 -37.41 19.34
C LEU A 323 -4.08 -38.17 18.32
N THR A 324 -5.04 -38.95 18.84
CA THR A 324 -6.10 -39.59 18.04
C THR A 324 -7.46 -39.20 18.63
N LEU A 325 -8.27 -38.47 17.87
CA LEU A 325 -9.58 -37.96 18.25
C LEU A 325 -10.69 -38.71 17.52
N PRO A 326 -11.61 -39.38 18.22
CA PRO A 326 -12.79 -39.97 17.58
C PRO A 326 -13.79 -38.87 17.20
N LEU A 327 -14.05 -38.73 15.90
CA LEU A 327 -15.04 -37.83 15.32
C LEU A 327 -16.16 -38.66 14.63
N PRO A 328 -16.97 -39.40 15.40
CA PRO A 328 -17.87 -40.43 14.86
C PRO A 328 -18.91 -39.88 13.86
N GLY A 329 -19.25 -38.59 13.95
CA GLY A 329 -20.15 -37.94 13.00
C GLY A 329 -19.59 -37.83 11.58
N TYR A 330 -18.27 -37.92 11.39
CA TYR A 330 -17.58 -37.73 10.11
C TYR A 330 -17.14 -39.04 9.43
N ALA A 331 -17.53 -40.21 9.97
CA ALA A 331 -17.17 -41.50 9.38
C ALA A 331 -17.70 -41.64 7.93
N THR A 332 -16.82 -41.96 6.99
CA THR A 332 -17.11 -41.94 5.54
C THR A 332 -17.70 -43.26 5.04
N SER A 333 -17.58 -44.33 5.83
CA SER A 333 -18.12 -45.65 5.53
C SER A 333 -18.87 -46.18 6.74
N ALA A 334 -20.19 -46.35 6.62
CA ALA A 334 -20.91 -47.28 7.47
C ALA A 334 -20.41 -48.67 7.11
N ALA A 335 -19.26 -49.07 7.68
CA ALA A 335 -18.75 -50.42 7.63
C ALA A 335 -19.82 -51.33 8.24
N THR A 336 -20.77 -51.75 7.41
CA THR A 336 -21.83 -52.65 7.84
C THR A 336 -21.10 -53.93 8.19
N PRO A 337 -21.05 -54.33 9.46
CA PRO A 337 -20.21 -55.45 9.89
C PRO A 337 -20.59 -56.65 9.03
N ALA A 338 -19.61 -57.18 8.29
CA ALA A 338 -19.78 -58.22 7.28
C ALA A 338 -20.67 -59.35 7.83
N THR A 339 -21.94 -59.35 7.47
CA THR A 339 -22.84 -60.44 7.80
C THR A 339 -22.35 -61.65 7.00
N LYS A 340 -22.09 -62.75 7.72
CA LYS A 340 -21.47 -63.97 7.17
C LYS A 340 -22.11 -64.34 5.82
N PRO A 341 -21.30 -64.70 4.79
CA PRO A 341 -21.81 -65.02 3.46
C PRO A 341 -22.77 -66.21 3.53
N THR A 342 -24.06 -65.96 3.37
CA THR A 342 -25.07 -67.02 3.20
C THR A 342 -24.91 -67.67 1.82
N LYS A 343 -24.85 -69.01 1.82
CA LYS A 343 -24.51 -69.86 0.67
C LYS A 343 -25.32 -69.59 -0.60
N LYS A 344 -24.57 -69.45 -1.71
CA LYS A 344 -24.83 -69.87 -3.11
C LYS A 344 -26.21 -69.54 -3.72
N GLY A 345 -26.22 -68.59 -4.66
CA GLY A 345 -27.13 -68.71 -5.81
C GLY A 345 -27.59 -67.44 -6.54
N SER A 346 -27.35 -66.22 -6.02
CA SER A 346 -27.91 -65.02 -6.65
C SER A 346 -26.91 -64.34 -7.59
N LYS A 347 -27.34 -64.07 -8.83
CA LYS A 347 -26.57 -63.38 -9.87
C LYS A 347 -26.13 -62.00 -9.38
N VAL A 348 -24.84 -61.73 -9.61
CA VAL A 348 -24.11 -60.48 -9.37
C VAL A 348 -24.90 -59.28 -9.89
N ALA A 349 -25.60 -58.59 -8.99
CA ALA A 349 -25.99 -57.21 -9.20
C ALA A 349 -24.73 -56.37 -9.01
N THR A 350 -24.36 -55.63 -10.04
CA THR A 350 -23.23 -54.71 -10.07
C THR A 350 -23.31 -53.80 -8.85
N GLU A 351 -22.39 -53.97 -7.89
CA GLU A 351 -22.28 -53.15 -6.69
C GLU A 351 -22.11 -51.68 -7.12
N ILE A 352 -23.21 -50.92 -7.06
CA ILE A 352 -23.18 -49.48 -7.20
C ILE A 352 -22.40 -48.97 -5.99
N GLY A 353 -21.19 -48.44 -6.28
CA GLY A 353 -20.14 -48.14 -5.32
C GLY A 353 -20.62 -47.41 -4.07
N SER A 354 -20.07 -47.81 -2.93
CA SER A 354 -20.25 -47.19 -1.63
C SER A 354 -20.17 -45.66 -1.76
N LYS A 355 -21.20 -44.96 -1.27
CA LYS A 355 -21.28 -43.50 -1.23
C LYS A 355 -20.14 -42.98 -0.36
N VAL A 356 -19.05 -42.50 -0.96
CA VAL A 356 -17.94 -41.91 -0.22
C VAL A 356 -18.28 -40.45 0.06
N HIS A 357 -18.59 -40.14 1.31
CA HIS A 357 -18.63 -38.75 1.78
C HIS A 357 -17.19 -38.28 1.94
N ARG A 358 -16.79 -37.19 1.28
CA ARG A 358 -15.42 -36.67 1.39
C ARG A 358 -15.40 -35.54 2.41
N VAL A 359 -14.68 -35.78 3.50
CA VAL A 359 -14.35 -34.76 4.50
C VAL A 359 -13.01 -34.15 4.11
N ASP A 360 -12.88 -32.84 4.30
CA ASP A 360 -11.65 -32.11 4.07
C ASP A 360 -11.21 -31.37 5.33
N THR A 361 -9.91 -31.12 5.43
CA THR A 361 -9.28 -30.54 6.60
C THR A 361 -8.24 -29.52 6.17
N VAL A 362 -8.14 -28.40 6.89
CA VAL A 362 -7.09 -27.39 6.66
C VAL A 362 -6.55 -26.91 8.01
N ALA A 363 -5.23 -26.77 8.11
CA ALA A 363 -4.58 -26.21 9.29
C ALA A 363 -4.76 -24.69 9.28
N LEU A 364 -5.16 -24.11 10.41
CA LEU A 364 -5.37 -22.66 10.56
C LEU A 364 -4.16 -21.93 11.18
N GLY A 365 -3.13 -22.68 11.59
CA GLY A 365 -2.05 -22.19 12.44
C GLY A 365 -2.36 -22.34 13.93
N ASP A 366 -1.38 -22.09 14.78
CA ASP A 366 -1.50 -22.05 16.24
C ASP A 366 -2.14 -23.29 16.91
N ASN A 367 -2.00 -24.48 16.29
CA ASN A 367 -2.65 -25.72 16.72
C ASN A 367 -4.19 -25.70 16.56
N TYR A 368 -4.71 -24.96 15.59
CA TYR A 368 -6.11 -25.06 15.17
C TYR A 368 -6.25 -25.78 13.83
N LEU A 369 -7.28 -26.63 13.74
CA LEU A 369 -7.61 -27.39 12.56
C LEU A 369 -9.08 -27.17 12.20
N ALA A 370 -9.34 -26.70 10.99
CA ALA A 370 -10.70 -26.69 10.44
C ALA A 370 -11.00 -28.02 9.75
N VAL A 371 -12.19 -28.54 9.99
CA VAL A 371 -12.73 -29.77 9.43
C VAL A 371 -14.10 -29.48 8.84
N ALA A 372 -14.28 -29.71 7.54
CA ALA A 372 -15.56 -29.53 6.86
C ALA A 372 -15.98 -30.79 6.13
N GLY A 373 -17.24 -31.17 6.33
CA GLY A 373 -17.81 -32.36 5.74
C GLY A 373 -19.24 -32.58 6.19
N ILE A 374 -19.77 -33.75 5.87
CA ILE A 374 -21.07 -34.19 6.35
C ILE A 374 -20.89 -34.79 7.74
N HIS A 375 -21.57 -34.20 8.72
CA HIS A 375 -21.63 -34.69 10.09
C HIS A 375 -23.00 -35.32 10.35
N GLN A 376 -23.02 -36.59 10.75
CA GLN A 376 -24.24 -37.28 11.16
C GLN A 376 -24.58 -36.92 12.61
N ASN A 377 -25.69 -36.22 12.82
CA ASN A 377 -26.21 -35.87 14.14
C ASN A 377 -27.62 -36.45 14.33
N ASN A 378 -27.78 -37.42 15.23
CA ASN A 378 -29.08 -38.07 15.51
C ASN A 378 -29.81 -38.60 14.26
N GLY A 379 -29.06 -39.17 13.30
CA GLY A 379 -29.60 -39.69 12.05
C GLY A 379 -29.90 -38.62 10.98
N LYS A 380 -29.76 -37.33 11.31
CA LYS A 380 -29.79 -36.24 10.35
C LYS A 380 -28.36 -35.94 9.90
N ALA A 381 -28.12 -36.06 8.60
CA ALA A 381 -26.87 -35.62 8.00
C ALA A 381 -26.92 -34.10 7.84
N GLU A 382 -25.91 -33.38 8.35
CA GLU A 382 -25.79 -31.93 8.25
C GLU A 382 -24.41 -31.60 7.69
N GLN A 383 -24.31 -30.57 6.84
CA GLN A 383 -23.02 -30.05 6.40
C GLN A 383 -22.49 -29.13 7.48
N THR A 384 -21.34 -29.45 8.06
CA THR A 384 -20.78 -28.69 9.18
C THR A 384 -19.32 -28.37 8.99
N LEU A 385 -18.97 -27.11 9.28
CA LEU A 385 -17.61 -26.64 9.46
C LEU A 385 -17.32 -26.61 10.96
N THR A 386 -16.27 -27.31 11.39
CA THR A 386 -15.84 -27.33 12.79
C THR A 386 -14.39 -26.90 12.90
N ILE A 387 -14.06 -26.10 13.91
CA ILE A 387 -12.68 -25.74 14.25
C ILE A 387 -12.31 -26.44 15.56
N TRP A 388 -11.20 -27.16 15.54
CA TRP A 388 -10.67 -27.93 16.65
C TRP A 388 -9.34 -27.35 17.10
N ASP A 389 -9.14 -27.25 18.40
CA ASP A 389 -7.82 -27.11 19.00
C ASP A 389 -7.21 -28.52 19.09
N ILE A 390 -6.19 -28.77 18.27
CA ILE A 390 -5.55 -30.09 18.17
C ILE A 390 -4.54 -30.33 19.29
N ARG A 391 -4.14 -29.31 20.05
CA ARG A 391 -3.27 -29.49 21.23
C ARG A 391 -4.03 -30.12 22.39
N TYR A 392 -5.28 -29.68 22.61
CA TYR A 392 -6.13 -30.20 23.68
C TYR A 392 -7.23 -31.14 23.21
N GLY A 393 -7.41 -31.28 21.90
CA GLY A 393 -8.47 -32.11 21.32
C GLY A 393 -9.87 -31.57 21.57
N THR A 394 -10.03 -30.25 21.64
CA THR A 394 -11.29 -29.60 22.00
C THR A 394 -11.94 -28.94 20.79
N LEU A 395 -13.26 -29.08 20.67
CA LEU A 395 -14.06 -28.38 19.67
C LEU A 395 -14.23 -26.91 20.10
N GLN A 396 -13.74 -25.98 19.27
CA GLN A 396 -13.76 -24.55 19.58
C GLN A 396 -14.95 -23.85 18.94
N ALA A 397 -15.20 -24.15 17.66
CA ALA A 397 -16.33 -23.59 16.93
C ALA A 397 -17.00 -24.66 16.06
N LYS A 398 -18.33 -24.57 15.94
CA LYS A 398 -19.12 -25.41 15.04
C LYS A 398 -20.13 -24.54 14.33
N HIS A 399 -20.08 -24.54 13.00
CA HIS A 399 -21.01 -23.85 12.14
C HIS A 399 -21.74 -24.86 11.25
N VAL A 400 -23.07 -24.77 11.21
CA VAL A 400 -23.92 -25.63 10.36
C VAL A 400 -24.30 -24.83 9.14
N ILE A 401 -23.91 -25.29 7.96
CA ILE A 401 -24.12 -24.52 6.74
C ILE A 401 -25.57 -24.71 6.26
N PRO A 402 -26.33 -23.62 6.06
CA PRO A 402 -27.71 -23.71 5.60
C PRO A 402 -27.74 -24.20 4.15
N GLY A 403 -28.26 -25.42 3.92
CA GLY A 403 -28.26 -26.04 2.60
C GLY A 403 -29.18 -27.27 2.51
N SER A 404 -29.61 -27.58 1.27
CA SER A 404 -30.60 -28.61 0.92
C SER A 404 -30.42 -29.93 1.69
N SER A 405 -31.48 -30.34 2.40
CA SER A 405 -31.61 -31.55 3.22
C SER A 405 -31.30 -32.90 2.53
N THR A 406 -30.98 -32.93 1.24
CA THR A 406 -30.63 -34.15 0.50
C THR A 406 -29.12 -34.36 0.48
N VAL A 407 -28.57 -34.88 1.57
CA VAL A 407 -27.13 -34.90 1.88
C VAL A 407 -26.36 -36.07 1.24
N HIS A 408 -26.92 -36.71 0.22
CA HIS A 408 -26.25 -37.82 -0.45
C HIS A 408 -25.27 -37.29 -1.50
N ASN A 409 -24.04 -37.82 -1.52
CA ASN A 409 -22.99 -37.50 -2.51
C ASN A 409 -22.53 -36.04 -2.53
N THR A 410 -22.33 -35.43 -1.36
CA THR A 410 -21.63 -34.15 -1.24
C THR A 410 -20.14 -34.38 -1.00
N THR A 411 -19.31 -33.58 -1.66
CA THR A 411 -17.88 -33.44 -1.38
C THR A 411 -17.57 -32.01 -0.93
N CYS A 412 -16.80 -31.87 0.14
CA CYS A 412 -16.32 -30.56 0.60
C CYS A 412 -14.84 -30.38 0.23
N GLN A 413 -14.42 -29.15 -0.01
CA GLN A 413 -13.01 -28.73 -0.05
C GLN A 413 -12.83 -27.50 0.82
N LEU A 414 -11.71 -27.43 1.55
CA LEU A 414 -11.29 -26.28 2.32
C LEU A 414 -10.01 -25.69 1.74
N ALA A 415 -9.94 -24.36 1.74
CA ALA A 415 -8.72 -23.61 1.48
C ALA A 415 -8.62 -22.44 2.47
N LEU A 416 -7.41 -22.10 2.89
CA LEU A 416 -7.16 -20.98 3.77
C LEU A 416 -6.62 -19.80 2.95
N LEU A 417 -7.30 -18.66 3.01
CA LEU A 417 -6.80 -17.39 2.46
C LEU A 417 -6.01 -16.63 3.53
N PRO A 418 -5.11 -15.71 3.12
CA PRO A 418 -4.57 -14.71 4.03
C PRO A 418 -5.68 -13.94 4.77
N GLY A 419 -5.40 -13.44 5.98
CA GLY A 419 -6.38 -12.64 6.74
C GLY A 419 -7.46 -13.43 7.47
N SER A 420 -7.20 -14.70 7.82
CA SER A 420 -8.12 -15.55 8.59
C SER A 420 -9.48 -15.78 7.91
N VAL A 421 -9.45 -15.96 6.58
CA VAL A 421 -10.64 -16.30 5.79
C VAL A 421 -10.55 -17.74 5.31
N LEU A 422 -11.54 -18.54 5.68
CA LEU A 422 -11.70 -19.91 5.18
C LEU A 422 -12.59 -19.92 3.95
N VAL A 423 -12.11 -20.53 2.87
CA VAL A 423 -12.92 -20.83 1.69
C VAL A 423 -13.39 -22.26 1.78
N MET A 424 -14.69 -22.45 1.68
CA MET A 424 -15.29 -23.77 1.70
C MET A 424 -16.12 -23.99 0.44
N THR A 425 -15.71 -24.97 -0.36
CA THR A 425 -16.43 -25.38 -1.56
C THR A 425 -17.25 -26.62 -1.26
N ILE A 426 -18.56 -26.56 -1.51
CA ILE A 426 -19.50 -27.67 -1.30
C ILE A 426 -20.07 -28.08 -2.66
N SER A 427 -19.69 -29.26 -3.15
CA SER A 427 -20.25 -29.82 -4.39
C SER A 427 -21.23 -30.95 -4.07
N THR A 428 -22.50 -30.79 -4.46
CA THR A 428 -23.58 -31.76 -4.24
C THR A 428 -24.07 -32.33 -5.56
N LEU A 429 -24.02 -33.65 -5.72
CA LEU A 429 -24.53 -34.34 -6.90
C LEU A 429 -26.06 -34.52 -6.80
N LEU A 430 -26.79 -33.73 -7.59
CA LEU A 430 -28.24 -33.80 -7.77
C LEU A 430 -28.53 -34.58 -9.07
N ASN A 431 -28.78 -35.88 -8.97
CA ASN A 431 -28.99 -36.78 -10.11
C ASN A 431 -27.80 -36.78 -11.09
N THR A 432 -27.87 -36.00 -12.17
CA THR A 432 -26.84 -35.84 -13.21
C THR A 432 -26.19 -34.46 -13.19
N THR A 433 -26.67 -33.55 -12.36
CA THR A 433 -26.16 -32.18 -12.22
C THR A 433 -25.41 -32.07 -10.91
N ILE A 434 -24.19 -31.53 -10.93
CA ILE A 434 -23.47 -31.18 -9.72
C ILE A 434 -23.68 -29.69 -9.47
N LYS A 435 -24.25 -29.36 -8.31
CA LYS A 435 -24.34 -27.99 -7.81
C LYS A 435 -23.16 -27.75 -6.89
N SER A 436 -22.39 -26.70 -7.13
CA SER A 436 -21.22 -26.34 -6.33
C SER A 436 -21.38 -24.93 -5.78
N ASP A 437 -21.39 -24.81 -4.46
CA ASP A 437 -21.51 -23.54 -3.74
C ASP A 437 -20.17 -23.23 -3.06
N ILE A 438 -19.66 -22.02 -3.22
CA ILE A 438 -18.42 -21.55 -2.58
C ILE A 438 -18.79 -20.57 -1.48
N TYR A 439 -18.36 -20.86 -0.25
CA TYR A 439 -18.58 -20.02 0.91
C TYR A 439 -17.26 -19.41 1.40
N LEU A 440 -17.32 -18.16 1.87
CA LEU A 440 -16.28 -17.49 2.63
C LEU A 440 -16.69 -17.45 4.10
N CYS A 441 -15.87 -18.02 4.96
CA CYS A 441 -16.08 -18.08 6.40
C CYS A 441 -14.94 -17.34 7.08
N HIS A 442 -15.19 -16.12 7.55
CA HIS A 442 -14.22 -15.43 8.39
C HIS A 442 -14.14 -16.15 9.73
N PHE A 443 -12.92 -16.36 10.22
CA PHE A 443 -12.72 -16.92 11.54
C PHE A 443 -11.74 -16.06 12.33
N TYR A 444 -11.93 -16.05 13.63
CA TYR A 444 -11.05 -15.37 14.55
C TYR A 444 -10.51 -16.40 15.53
N ALA A 445 -9.22 -16.71 15.41
CA ALA A 445 -8.52 -17.63 16.29
C ALA A 445 -7.37 -16.89 16.98
N GLU A 446 -7.60 -16.40 18.20
CA GLU A 446 -6.50 -15.96 19.06
C GLU A 446 -5.77 -17.19 19.62
N PRO A 447 -4.42 -17.12 19.77
CA PRO A 447 -3.69 -18.14 20.52
C PRO A 447 -4.21 -18.17 21.96
N MET A 448 -4.91 -19.25 22.31
CA MET A 448 -5.58 -19.34 23.60
C MET A 448 -4.55 -19.72 24.68
N SER A 449 -4.33 -18.84 25.64
CA SER A 449 -3.58 -19.23 26.84
C SER A 449 -4.44 -20.17 27.69
N LEU A 450 -3.81 -21.08 28.44
CA LEU A 450 -4.52 -21.97 29.37
C LEU A 450 -5.40 -21.18 30.36
N LEU A 451 -4.92 -20.00 30.80
CA LEU A 451 -5.68 -19.07 31.65
C LEU A 451 -6.89 -18.48 30.91
N GLY A 452 -6.77 -18.22 29.61
CA GLY A 452 -7.86 -17.86 28.70
C GLY A 452 -8.91 -18.95 28.61
N ALA A 453 -8.48 -20.20 28.38
CA ALA A 453 -9.35 -21.37 28.33
C ALA A 453 -10.09 -21.61 29.66
N MET A 454 -9.44 -21.34 30.80
CA MET A 454 -10.04 -21.43 32.13
C MET A 454 -10.92 -20.22 32.50
N GLY A 455 -11.06 -19.23 31.62
CA GLY A 455 -11.81 -17.99 31.87
C GLY A 455 -11.18 -17.06 32.92
N ARG A 456 -9.97 -17.37 33.40
CA ARG A 456 -9.25 -16.65 34.46
C ARG A 456 -8.38 -15.52 33.94
N MET A 457 -8.22 -15.39 32.63
CA MET A 457 -7.40 -14.34 32.03
C MET A 457 -7.96 -12.93 32.27
N ARG A 458 -9.27 -12.80 32.56
CA ARG A 458 -9.89 -11.51 32.90
C ARG A 458 -9.25 -10.84 34.11
N ASP A 459 -8.81 -11.63 35.10
CA ASP A 459 -8.22 -11.10 36.33
C ASP A 459 -6.74 -10.73 36.14
N THR A 460 -6.06 -11.34 35.17
CA THR A 460 -4.66 -11.07 34.84
C THR A 460 -4.46 -10.07 33.71
N ALA A 461 -5.50 -9.75 32.92
CA ALA A 461 -5.44 -8.78 31.83
C ALA A 461 -4.86 -7.41 32.24
N PRO A 462 -5.20 -6.84 33.42
CA PRO A 462 -4.59 -5.59 33.88
C PRO A 462 -3.08 -5.72 34.16
N PHE A 463 -2.63 -6.90 34.61
CA PHE A 463 -1.23 -7.18 34.92
C PHE A 463 -0.39 -7.47 33.67
N LEU A 464 -1.02 -7.86 32.56
CA LEU A 464 -0.39 -8.02 31.25
C LEU A 464 -0.36 -6.71 30.44
N GLY A 465 -0.77 -5.58 31.03
CA GLY A 465 -0.86 -4.28 30.34
C GLY A 465 -2.03 -4.18 29.36
N GLN A 466 -2.93 -5.16 29.34
CA GLN A 466 -4.16 -5.14 28.53
C GLN A 466 -5.29 -4.50 29.34
N ASN A 467 -5.23 -3.19 29.47
CA ASN A 467 -6.33 -2.44 30.05
C ASN A 467 -7.47 -2.36 29.04
N GLY A 468 -8.34 -3.38 29.02
CA GLY A 468 -9.81 -3.31 28.91
C GLY A 468 -10.53 -2.57 27.79
N GLN A 469 -9.88 -1.75 26.97
CA GLN A 469 -10.46 -1.10 25.80
C GLN A 469 -9.85 -1.73 24.56
N LEU A 470 -10.66 -2.52 23.84
CA LEU A 470 -10.74 -2.73 22.38
C LEU A 470 -9.52 -2.50 21.45
N ILE A 471 -8.28 -2.54 21.93
CA ILE A 471 -7.03 -2.53 21.14
C ILE A 471 -6.59 -3.99 20.97
N ALA A 472 -7.50 -4.85 20.50
CA ALA A 472 -7.23 -6.28 20.33
C ALA A 472 -6.64 -6.63 18.95
N GLN A 473 -6.59 -5.67 18.00
CA GLN A 473 -6.13 -5.96 16.64
C GLN A 473 -4.61 -5.78 16.46
N ASP A 474 -3.99 -4.74 17.03
CA ASP A 474 -2.60 -4.39 16.68
C ASP A 474 -1.56 -4.72 17.76
N ALA A 475 -1.99 -4.85 19.03
CA ALA A 475 -1.05 -5.07 20.12
C ALA A 475 -0.47 -6.50 20.13
N TYR A 476 -1.22 -7.51 19.70
CA TYR A 476 -0.80 -8.91 19.84
C TYR A 476 0.08 -9.43 18.69
N THR A 477 -0.16 -9.00 17.46
CA THR A 477 0.75 -9.25 16.33
C THR A 477 2.11 -8.60 16.59
N SER A 478 2.14 -7.43 17.23
CA SER A 478 3.39 -6.79 17.63
C SER A 478 4.05 -7.51 18.83
N THR A 479 3.32 -7.92 19.86
CA THR A 479 3.94 -8.45 21.11
C THR A 479 4.42 -9.91 21.02
N MET A 480 3.74 -10.81 20.29
CA MET A 480 4.25 -12.19 20.11
C MET A 480 5.43 -12.26 19.12
N THR A 481 5.42 -11.42 18.09
CA THR A 481 6.58 -11.29 17.18
C THR A 481 7.79 -10.72 17.93
N VAL A 482 7.58 -9.85 18.93
CA VAL A 482 8.64 -9.25 19.78
C VAL A 482 9.25 -10.23 20.79
N LEU A 483 8.54 -11.27 21.23
CA LEU A 483 9.06 -12.26 22.19
C LEU A 483 9.71 -13.48 21.52
N LEU A 484 9.36 -13.82 20.28
CA LEU A 484 9.95 -14.95 19.54
C LEU A 484 10.89 -14.55 18.39
N THR A 485 11.00 -13.25 18.10
CA THR A 485 12.04 -12.66 17.24
C THR A 485 12.37 -11.26 17.75
N PRO A 486 13.64 -10.85 17.86
CA PRO A 486 13.99 -9.49 18.29
C PRO A 486 13.73 -8.48 17.15
N ALA A 487 12.46 -8.28 16.77
CA ALA A 487 12.07 -7.38 15.67
C ALA A 487 11.94 -5.91 16.12
N ASN A 488 11.69 -5.65 17.41
CA ASN A 488 11.74 -4.27 17.95
C ASN A 488 13.16 -3.74 18.20
N MET A 489 14.20 -4.49 17.80
CA MET A 489 15.55 -3.94 17.63
C MET A 489 15.66 -3.05 16.39
N ALA A 490 14.68 -3.01 15.47
CA ALA A 490 14.78 -2.18 14.27
C ALA A 490 14.89 -0.67 14.55
N GLY A 491 14.41 -0.20 15.71
CA GLY A 491 14.59 1.19 16.15
C GLY A 491 15.87 1.45 16.95
N VAL A 492 16.55 0.41 17.44
CA VAL A 492 17.78 0.56 18.25
C VAL A 492 19.03 0.13 17.49
N VAL A 493 18.86 -0.71 16.45
CA VAL A 493 19.93 -1.28 15.64
C VAL A 493 19.68 -0.97 14.18
N LYS A 494 20.60 -0.20 13.61
CA LYS A 494 20.62 0.21 12.21
C LYS A 494 20.71 -1.03 11.30
N ALA A 495 19.78 -1.17 10.35
CA ALA A 495 19.80 -2.22 9.32
C ALA A 495 21.14 -2.32 8.55
N SER A 496 21.90 -1.22 8.46
CA SER A 496 23.22 -1.19 7.81
C SER A 496 24.38 -1.75 8.66
N GLU A 497 24.17 -2.04 9.94
CA GLU A 497 25.19 -2.57 10.87
C GLU A 497 24.95 -4.05 11.22
N LEU A 498 23.90 -4.68 10.67
CA LEU A 498 23.55 -6.10 10.89
C LEU A 498 24.55 -7.11 10.31
N THR A 499 25.66 -6.66 9.71
CA THR A 499 26.75 -7.55 9.27
C THR A 499 27.77 -7.87 10.37
N VAL A 500 27.65 -7.25 11.54
CA VAL A 500 28.55 -7.51 12.69
C VAL A 500 28.01 -8.69 13.51
N GLU A 501 28.90 -9.57 13.96
CA GLU A 501 28.58 -10.75 14.77
C GLU A 501 27.65 -10.40 15.95
N GLY A 502 26.67 -11.26 16.24
CA GLY A 502 25.53 -10.94 17.12
C GLY A 502 25.87 -10.48 18.54
N THR A 503 27.08 -10.76 19.05
CA THR A 503 27.52 -10.35 20.40
C THR A 503 27.90 -8.87 20.51
N ASP A 504 28.26 -8.21 19.41
CA ASP A 504 28.61 -6.78 19.44
C ASP A 504 27.36 -5.89 19.40
N LEU A 505 26.28 -6.43 18.81
CA LEU A 505 24.99 -5.75 18.73
C LEU A 505 24.34 -5.56 20.10
N GLU A 506 24.32 -6.61 20.90
CA GLU A 506 23.78 -6.59 22.27
C GLU A 506 24.52 -5.55 23.13
N LYS A 507 25.85 -5.51 23.02
CA LYS A 507 26.67 -4.50 23.72
C LYS A 507 26.38 -3.08 23.26
N GLN A 508 26.18 -2.85 21.95
CA GLN A 508 25.85 -1.52 21.41
C GLN A 508 24.47 -1.05 21.88
N VAL A 509 23.50 -1.96 21.93
CA VAL A 509 22.15 -1.71 22.45
C VAL A 509 22.20 -1.39 23.94
N GLU A 510 22.89 -2.21 24.75
CA GLU A 510 23.07 -1.95 26.18
C GLU A 510 23.78 -0.62 26.43
N ALA A 511 24.82 -0.30 25.65
CA ALA A 511 25.53 0.97 25.79
C ALA A 511 24.61 2.17 25.50
N SER A 512 23.80 2.10 24.44
CA SER A 512 22.82 3.14 24.11
C SER A 512 21.76 3.26 25.22
N GLN A 513 21.23 2.15 25.71
CA GLN A 513 20.25 2.13 26.80
C GLN A 513 20.81 2.68 28.11
N ARG A 514 22.08 2.42 28.44
CA ARG A 514 22.73 2.98 29.65
C ARG A 514 22.83 4.50 29.59
N VAL A 515 23.28 5.06 28.45
CA VAL A 515 23.35 6.52 28.26
C VAL A 515 21.98 7.16 28.37
N GLU A 516 20.96 6.51 27.81
CA GLU A 516 19.58 6.98 27.89
C GLU A 516 19.02 6.92 29.32
N ASN A 517 19.25 5.81 30.04
CA ASN A 517 18.83 5.65 31.42
C ASN A 517 19.47 6.67 32.36
N GLU A 518 20.73 7.04 32.14
CA GLU A 518 21.40 8.10 32.91
C GLU A 518 20.72 9.46 32.72
N VAL A 519 20.36 9.79 31.47
CA VAL A 519 19.60 11.00 31.17
C VAL A 519 18.19 10.91 31.76
N LEU A 520 17.53 9.76 31.70
CA LEU A 520 16.20 9.57 32.29
C LEU A 520 16.21 9.68 33.81
N GLU A 521 17.23 9.15 34.48
CA GLU A 521 17.40 9.30 35.92
C GLU A 521 17.62 10.78 36.28
N SER A 522 18.36 11.52 35.45
CA SER A 522 18.54 12.96 35.63
C SER A 522 17.23 13.73 35.45
N LEU A 523 16.44 13.43 34.41
CA LEU A 523 15.16 14.07 34.11
C LEU A 523 14.03 13.70 35.09
N SER A 524 14.07 12.48 35.64
CA SER A 524 13.05 11.99 36.58
C SER A 524 13.32 12.43 38.02
N SER A 525 14.57 12.74 38.37
CA SER A 525 14.92 13.16 39.72
C SER A 525 14.46 14.59 40.03
N GLU A 526 13.51 14.73 40.95
CA GLU A 526 13.00 16.03 41.42
C GLU A 526 14.12 16.94 41.98
N SER A 527 15.17 16.33 42.53
CA SER A 527 16.30 17.07 43.10
C SER A 527 17.23 17.70 42.05
N LYS A 528 17.42 17.08 40.87
CA LYS A 528 18.28 17.61 39.80
C LYS A 528 17.51 18.52 38.85
N THR A 529 16.21 18.29 38.68
CA THR A 529 15.33 19.07 37.80
C THR A 529 14.27 19.86 38.58
N SER A 530 14.71 20.54 39.64
CA SER A 530 13.81 21.34 40.48
C SER A 530 13.23 22.57 39.78
N THR A 531 13.82 23.01 38.67
CA THR A 531 13.31 24.11 37.86
C THR A 531 13.00 23.65 36.44
N VAL A 532 11.97 24.25 35.83
CA VAL A 532 11.58 23.97 34.45
C VAL A 532 12.75 24.22 33.48
N GLU A 533 13.53 25.28 33.70
CA GLU A 533 14.68 25.61 32.85
C GLU A 533 15.79 24.56 32.86
N THR A 534 16.08 23.93 34.01
CA THR A 534 17.09 22.85 34.07
C THR A 534 16.58 21.60 33.38
N PHE A 535 15.30 21.28 33.52
CA PHE A 535 14.66 20.18 32.79
C PHE A 535 14.70 20.41 31.27
N GLU A 536 14.27 21.58 30.79
CA GLU A 536 14.31 21.94 29.37
C GLU A 536 15.73 21.83 28.82
N LYS A 537 16.72 22.35 29.56
CA LYS A 537 18.13 22.30 29.14
C LYS A 537 18.65 20.87 28.99
N ILE A 538 18.41 20.00 29.97
CA ILE A 538 18.88 18.60 29.92
C ILE A 538 18.20 17.84 28.78
N PHE A 539 16.89 18.04 28.59
CA PHE A 539 16.14 17.43 27.50
C PHE A 539 16.68 17.85 26.12
N PHE A 540 16.81 19.16 25.87
CA PHE A 540 17.27 19.66 24.59
C PHE A 540 18.74 19.31 24.31
N GLU A 541 19.61 19.25 25.33
CA GLU A 541 20.97 18.77 25.16
C GLU A 541 21.02 17.31 24.68
N HIS A 542 20.14 16.45 25.20
CA HIS A 542 20.02 15.07 24.74
C HIS A 542 19.47 14.97 23.32
N VAL A 543 18.41 15.73 23.01
CA VAL A 543 17.79 15.80 21.68
C VAL A 543 18.78 16.31 20.63
N GLU A 544 19.53 17.36 20.94
CA GLU A 544 20.58 17.91 20.06
C GLU A 544 21.66 16.87 19.78
N ARG A 545 22.12 16.16 20.82
CA ARG A 545 23.09 15.07 20.70
C ARG A 545 22.58 13.96 19.77
N LYS A 546 21.34 13.49 19.96
CA LYS A 546 20.71 12.47 19.11
C LYS A 546 20.46 12.96 17.68
N SER A 547 20.09 14.23 17.51
CA SER A 547 19.90 14.82 16.18
C SER A 547 21.23 14.94 15.42
N ALA A 548 22.32 15.25 16.11
CA ALA A 548 23.67 15.28 15.52
C ALA A 548 24.15 13.87 15.14
N GLU A 549 23.84 12.84 15.94
CA GLU A 549 24.08 11.43 15.59
C GLU A 549 23.29 11.04 14.33
N ALA A 550 22.00 11.37 14.26
CA ALA A 550 21.14 11.11 13.10
C ALA A 550 21.60 11.86 11.84
N GLU A 551 22.03 13.12 11.98
CA GLU A 551 22.62 13.89 10.88
C GLU A 551 23.90 13.21 10.36
N LYS A 552 24.79 12.80 11.26
CA LYS A 552 26.04 12.11 10.91
C LYS A 552 25.77 10.78 10.20
N ASP A 553 24.78 10.03 10.65
CA ASP A 553 24.37 8.77 10.00
C ASP A 553 23.75 8.99 8.63
N LEU A 554 22.90 10.01 8.48
CA LEU A 554 22.32 10.39 7.20
C LEU A 554 23.44 10.73 6.20
N MET A 555 24.42 11.51 6.63
CA MET A 555 25.59 11.87 5.80
C MET A 555 26.44 10.65 5.43
N LYS A 556 26.68 9.72 6.39
CA LYS A 556 27.37 8.44 6.14
C LYS A 556 26.62 7.60 5.09
N LYS A 557 25.29 7.55 5.12
CA LYS A 557 24.46 6.83 4.14
C LYS A 557 24.60 7.40 2.71
N PHE A 558 24.82 8.71 2.58
CA PHE A 558 25.05 9.35 1.28
C PHE A 558 26.51 9.29 0.82
N GLY A 559 27.45 8.85 1.69
CA GLY A 559 28.88 8.86 1.40
C GLY A 559 29.44 10.27 1.25
N VAL A 560 28.86 11.23 1.98
CA VAL A 560 29.16 12.66 1.90
C VAL A 560 29.64 13.15 3.26
N ASP A 561 30.67 14.01 3.28
CA ASP A 561 31.09 14.70 4.51
C ASP A 561 30.04 15.76 4.91
N ALA A 562 29.65 15.78 6.18
CA ALA A 562 28.65 16.70 6.70
C ALA A 562 29.02 18.17 6.49
N GLU A 563 30.30 18.52 6.63
CA GLU A 563 30.80 19.88 6.43
C GLU A 563 30.77 20.28 4.95
N GLU A 564 31.04 19.33 4.05
CA GLU A 564 30.95 19.54 2.59
C GLU A 564 29.50 19.76 2.14
N ALA A 565 28.56 19.00 2.69
CA ALA A 565 27.13 19.20 2.42
C ALA A 565 26.65 20.58 2.92
N LYS A 566 27.04 20.96 4.15
CA LYS A 566 26.66 22.25 4.75
C LYS A 566 27.23 23.43 3.97
N THR A 567 28.50 23.36 3.58
CA THR A 567 29.15 24.40 2.76
C THR A 567 28.49 24.51 1.37
N ALA A 568 28.18 23.39 0.71
CA ALA A 568 27.49 23.40 -0.58
C ALA A 568 26.07 24.00 -0.52
N VAL A 569 25.30 23.72 0.55
CA VAL A 569 23.98 24.34 0.75
C VAL A 569 24.11 25.84 0.99
N LYS A 570 25.05 26.25 1.86
CA LYS A 570 25.30 27.67 2.14
C LYS A 570 25.73 28.44 0.89
N GLU A 571 26.64 27.89 0.10
CA GLU A 571 27.07 28.49 -1.18
C GLU A 571 25.89 28.63 -2.15
N MET A 572 24.98 27.65 -2.19
CA MET A 572 23.79 27.70 -3.03
C MET A 572 22.76 28.74 -2.56
N GLU A 573 22.56 28.87 -1.25
CA GLU A 573 21.69 29.89 -0.67
C GLU A 573 22.25 31.29 -0.92
N GLU A 574 23.55 31.49 -0.75
CA GLU A 574 24.23 32.74 -1.10
C GLU A 574 24.04 33.06 -2.59
N LYS A 575 24.27 32.10 -3.50
CA LYS A 575 23.99 32.27 -4.94
C LYS A 575 22.52 32.62 -5.22
N ARG A 576 21.57 31.99 -4.52
CA ARG A 576 20.14 32.30 -4.66
C ARG A 576 19.79 33.70 -4.18
N THR A 577 20.38 34.15 -3.06
CA THR A 577 20.15 35.53 -2.57
C THR A 577 20.77 36.58 -3.48
N VAL A 578 21.92 36.29 -4.08
CA VAL A 578 22.54 37.18 -5.08
C VAL A 578 21.69 37.23 -6.35
N ALA A 579 21.27 36.08 -6.88
CA ALA A 579 20.38 36.02 -8.04
C ALA A 579 19.05 36.75 -7.80
N HIS A 580 18.45 36.57 -6.61
CA HIS A 580 17.22 37.28 -6.25
C HIS A 580 17.43 38.79 -6.11
N LYS A 581 18.56 39.24 -5.53
CA LYS A 581 18.91 40.67 -5.48
C LYS A 581 19.15 41.24 -6.89
N GLN A 582 19.78 40.49 -7.78
CA GLN A 582 19.97 40.89 -9.18
C GLN A 582 18.65 40.99 -9.92
N LEU A 583 17.74 40.00 -9.76
CA LEU A 583 16.40 40.03 -10.33
C LEU A 583 15.60 41.24 -9.81
N GLN A 584 15.64 41.51 -8.51
CA GLN A 584 14.99 42.70 -7.93
C GLN A 584 15.59 44.01 -8.47
N GLN A 585 16.92 44.09 -8.65
CA GLN A 585 17.56 45.25 -9.26
C GLN A 585 17.18 45.41 -10.73
N GLN A 586 17.06 44.33 -11.50
CA GLN A 586 16.57 44.37 -12.89
C GLN A 586 15.12 44.82 -12.94
N GLN A 587 14.23 44.29 -12.09
CA GLN A 587 12.84 44.74 -11.97
C GLN A 587 12.75 46.22 -11.59
N HIS A 588 13.62 46.71 -10.70
CA HIS A 588 13.65 48.13 -10.35
C HIS A 588 14.21 49.00 -11.49
N LYS A 589 15.16 48.51 -12.29
CA LYS A 589 15.63 49.20 -13.50
C LYS A 589 14.56 49.27 -14.57
N LEU A 590 13.81 48.18 -14.79
CA LEU A 590 12.68 48.13 -15.72
C LEU A 590 11.57 49.10 -15.28
N LYS A 591 11.14 49.05 -14.01
CA LYS A 591 10.16 50.00 -13.47
C LYS A 591 10.60 51.45 -13.62
N LYS A 592 11.88 51.76 -13.39
CA LYS A 592 12.43 53.11 -13.53
C LYS A 592 12.51 53.57 -14.99
N LYS A 593 12.77 52.65 -15.92
CA LYS A 593 12.72 52.92 -17.35
C LYS A 593 11.28 53.22 -17.78
N ASP A 594 10.32 52.43 -17.33
CA ASP A 594 8.89 52.65 -17.63
C ASP A 594 8.36 53.97 -17.03
N THR A 595 8.84 54.39 -15.85
CA THR A 595 8.46 55.71 -15.30
C THR A 595 9.12 56.86 -16.07
N GLN A 596 10.36 56.68 -16.53
CA GLN A 596 11.08 57.71 -17.28
C GLN A 596 10.55 57.88 -18.71
N ASP A 597 9.97 56.83 -19.29
CA ASP A 597 9.30 56.89 -20.60
C ASP A 597 7.85 57.41 -20.49
N MET A 598 7.19 57.29 -19.33
CA MET A 598 5.85 57.89 -19.09
C MET A 598 5.89 59.41 -18.80
N ASP A 599 7.01 59.95 -18.31
CA ASP A 599 7.16 61.38 -17.99
C ASP A 599 7.53 62.26 -19.21
N VAL A 600 7.81 61.66 -20.39
CA VAL A 600 8.17 62.42 -21.61
C VAL A 600 6.96 62.86 -22.43
N ASP A 601 5.76 62.28 -22.20
CA ASP A 601 4.55 62.60 -22.98
C ASP A 601 3.48 63.40 -22.21
N MET A 602 3.75 63.83 -20.97
CA MET A 602 2.78 64.62 -20.17
C MET A 602 3.27 66.02 -19.78
N GLU A 603 4.19 66.62 -20.55
CA GLU A 603 4.59 68.03 -20.37
C GLU A 603 4.69 68.78 -21.72
N SER A 604 3.60 68.76 -22.50
CA SER A 604 3.47 69.61 -23.71
C SER A 604 2.08 70.19 -23.97
N VAL A 605 1.31 70.54 -22.93
CA VAL A 605 0.18 71.47 -23.09
C VAL A 605 0.07 72.34 -21.84
N ILE A 606 0.55 73.58 -21.91
CA ILE A 606 -0.04 74.82 -21.35
C ILE A 606 1.02 75.95 -21.38
N LYS A 607 0.60 77.08 -21.96
CA LYS A 607 1.13 78.46 -21.89
C LYS A 607 2.22 78.90 -22.88
N ALA A 608 1.69 79.41 -23.99
CA ALA A 608 2.20 80.58 -24.72
C ALA A 608 2.32 81.83 -23.83
N ALA A 609 3.40 82.60 -24.00
CA ALA A 609 3.37 84.05 -24.25
C ALA A 609 4.80 84.62 -24.29
N ASP A 610 5.20 85.02 -25.50
CA ASP A 610 6.04 86.15 -25.86
C ASP A 610 7.54 86.25 -25.49
N PRO A 611 8.30 86.99 -26.33
CA PRO A 611 9.70 86.71 -26.62
C PRO A 611 10.63 87.79 -26.07
N THR A 612 11.94 87.52 -26.03
CA THR A 612 12.98 88.39 -26.61
C THR A 612 14.41 87.94 -26.25
N VAL A 613 15.23 87.86 -27.30
CA VAL A 613 16.58 88.48 -27.39
C VAL A 613 17.80 87.76 -26.75
N ASN A 614 18.63 87.27 -27.68
CA ASN A 614 20.09 87.35 -27.78
C ASN A 614 21.04 86.37 -27.05
N LYS A 615 21.85 85.75 -27.92
CA LYS A 615 23.33 85.71 -27.93
C LYS A 615 24.06 84.61 -27.13
N LYS A 616 24.64 83.73 -27.95
CA LYS A 616 26.09 83.46 -28.09
C LYS A 616 26.85 82.73 -26.96
N LYS A 617 27.58 81.72 -27.46
CA LYS A 617 28.95 81.29 -27.10
C LYS A 617 29.12 80.36 -25.89
N LYS A 618 29.34 79.09 -26.19
CA LYS A 618 30.60 78.30 -26.04
C LYS A 618 30.19 76.83 -26.15
N LYS A 619 30.43 76.09 -27.24
CA LYS A 619 31.69 75.75 -27.93
C LYS A 619 32.76 75.22 -26.96
N LYS A 620 33.03 73.92 -27.12
CA LYS A 620 34.26 73.17 -26.80
C LYS A 620 34.54 72.86 -25.33
N ALA A 621 34.14 71.67 -24.89
CA ALA A 621 35.01 70.69 -24.21
C ALA A 621 34.27 69.36 -23.94
N ALA A 622 34.00 68.55 -24.97
CA ALA A 622 33.67 67.11 -24.78
C ALA A 622 33.78 66.25 -26.06
N LYS A 623 34.40 66.75 -27.14
CA LYS A 623 34.62 65.98 -28.39
C LYS A 623 36.10 65.55 -28.56
N VAL A 624 36.78 65.32 -27.44
CA VAL A 624 38.16 64.78 -27.40
C VAL A 624 38.32 63.62 -26.40
N ALA A 625 37.31 63.30 -25.58
CA ALA A 625 37.33 62.12 -24.71
C ALA A 625 36.72 60.85 -25.34
N ALA A 626 36.00 60.97 -26.47
CA ALA A 626 35.26 59.86 -27.08
C ALA A 626 36.01 59.14 -28.22
N LYS A 627 37.34 59.32 -28.35
CA LYS A 627 38.12 58.64 -29.40
C LYS A 627 39.43 58.00 -28.91
N LYS A 628 39.59 57.86 -27.59
CA LYS A 628 40.77 57.24 -26.95
C LYS A 628 40.43 56.14 -25.93
N ALA A 629 39.18 55.68 -25.88
CA ALA A 629 38.78 54.53 -25.05
C ALA A 629 38.41 53.28 -25.90
N GLU A 630 38.53 53.36 -27.22
CA GLU A 630 38.12 52.31 -28.16
C GLU A 630 39.32 51.53 -28.75
N LYS A 631 40.55 51.78 -28.26
CA LYS A 631 41.77 51.14 -28.79
C LYS A 631 42.66 50.49 -27.73
N GLU A 632 42.14 50.25 -26.52
CA GLU A 632 42.88 49.60 -25.42
C GLU A 632 42.09 48.45 -24.75
N SER A 633 41.02 47.95 -25.39
CA SER A 633 40.25 46.78 -24.90
C SER A 633 40.40 45.51 -25.77
N GLN A 634 41.33 45.50 -26.73
CA GLN A 634 41.73 44.31 -27.50
C GLN A 634 43.15 43.87 -27.11
N ALA A 635 43.36 43.51 -25.83
CA ALA A 635 44.58 42.82 -25.39
C ALA A 635 44.47 42.09 -24.04
N ALA A 636 43.29 41.97 -23.42
CA ALA A 636 43.13 41.19 -22.18
C ALA A 636 41.72 40.60 -22.07
N LYS A 637 41.45 39.53 -22.83
CA LYS A 637 40.28 38.68 -22.61
C LYS A 637 40.46 37.23 -23.09
N ASP A 638 41.68 36.72 -23.05
CA ASP A 638 41.90 35.28 -22.89
C ASP A 638 41.97 35.01 -21.38
N LEU A 639 41.12 34.08 -20.91
CA LEU A 639 40.94 33.63 -19.52
C LEU A 639 39.95 34.43 -18.65
N SER A 640 38.65 34.32 -18.93
CA SER A 640 37.58 34.23 -17.90
C SER A 640 36.21 34.00 -18.55
N ASP A 641 35.32 33.39 -17.78
CA ASP A 641 33.86 33.27 -17.99
C ASP A 641 33.33 31.97 -18.61
N GLY A 642 33.48 30.90 -17.83
CA GLY A 642 32.46 29.87 -17.73
C GLY A 642 31.46 30.20 -16.60
N ALA A 643 30.17 30.12 -16.95
CA ALA A 643 28.98 30.02 -16.09
C ALA A 643 28.38 31.29 -15.44
N SER A 644 27.40 31.89 -16.16
CA SER A 644 26.17 32.47 -15.60
C SER A 644 25.00 31.92 -16.44
N SER A 645 24.19 30.99 -15.93
CA SER A 645 22.94 31.21 -15.19
C SER A 645 21.92 32.12 -15.90
N ASP A 646 21.00 31.49 -16.62
CA ASP A 646 19.63 32.00 -16.71
C ASP A 646 18.65 30.89 -16.32
N SER A 647 17.67 31.25 -15.49
CA SER A 647 16.69 30.35 -14.92
C SER A 647 15.29 30.93 -15.10
N SER A 648 14.41 30.07 -15.61
CA SER A 648 12.95 30.22 -15.82
C SER A 648 12.57 31.28 -16.84
N SER A 649 11.67 31.04 -17.78
CA SER A 649 10.51 30.14 -17.72
C SER A 649 10.01 29.79 -19.12
N ASP A 650 9.55 28.54 -19.26
CA ASP A 650 8.33 28.17 -19.99
C ASP A 650 8.27 28.54 -21.48
N ASP A 651 8.59 27.54 -22.30
CA ASP A 651 8.59 27.56 -23.76
C ASP A 651 7.19 27.81 -24.36
N GLU A 652 6.89 29.07 -24.65
CA GLU A 652 6.18 29.47 -25.87
C GLU A 652 7.12 30.37 -26.69
N ASP A 653 7.28 30.10 -27.98
CA ASP A 653 7.46 31.11 -29.05
C ASP A 653 7.54 30.42 -30.44
N ASP A 654 6.49 30.61 -31.22
CA ASP A 654 6.54 30.79 -32.67
C ASP A 654 7.13 32.19 -32.97
N VAL A 655 7.85 32.39 -34.09
CA VAL A 655 7.82 33.59 -34.99
C VAL A 655 8.90 33.50 -36.11
N VAL A 656 8.41 33.44 -37.36
CA VAL A 656 8.76 34.08 -38.67
C VAL A 656 10.11 34.83 -38.81
N ASP A 657 10.91 34.81 -39.91
CA ASP A 657 10.60 35.15 -41.33
C ASP A 657 11.83 34.94 -42.30
N LEU A 658 11.54 34.57 -43.58
CA LEU A 658 12.01 35.04 -44.92
C LEU A 658 13.52 35.32 -45.21
N VAL A 659 14.17 35.11 -46.38
CA VAL A 659 13.96 34.67 -47.80
C VAL A 659 15.39 34.37 -48.32
N SER A 660 15.67 33.28 -49.06
CA SER A 660 15.80 33.26 -50.53
C SER A 660 16.10 31.81 -50.99
N GLU A 661 15.32 31.25 -51.93
CA GLU A 661 15.70 30.92 -53.33
C GLU A 661 16.79 29.82 -53.39
N ASP A 662 16.60 28.61 -53.95
CA ASP A 662 15.87 28.24 -55.16
C ASP A 662 15.57 26.72 -55.24
N GLU A 663 14.76 26.44 -56.25
CA GLU A 663 14.13 25.23 -56.78
C GLU A 663 15.10 24.11 -57.23
N ALA A 664 14.62 22.86 -57.22
CA ALA A 664 14.77 21.93 -58.36
C ALA A 664 13.97 20.64 -58.16
N ASP A 665 13.05 20.44 -59.11
CA ASP A 665 12.35 19.21 -59.47
C ASP A 665 13.27 18.26 -60.25
N GLU A 666 12.98 16.97 -60.15
CA GLU A 666 13.29 15.96 -61.17
C GLU A 666 12.06 15.86 -62.08
N ASP A 667 12.18 16.19 -63.36
CA ASP A 667 11.36 15.61 -64.43
C ASP A 667 12.11 15.68 -65.79
N GLU A 668 12.31 14.48 -66.33
CA GLU A 668 12.27 14.02 -67.72
C GLU A 668 12.78 14.85 -68.94
N GLU A 669 13.47 14.07 -69.79
CA GLU A 669 13.65 14.15 -71.26
C GLU A 669 14.72 15.08 -71.92
N LYS A 670 15.63 14.36 -72.61
CA LYS A 670 16.14 14.54 -73.99
C LYS A 670 17.37 15.41 -74.33
N ASP A 671 18.23 14.73 -75.10
CA ASP A 671 19.00 15.15 -76.29
C ASP A 671 20.43 15.75 -76.16
N GLU A 672 21.34 15.01 -76.81
CA GLU A 672 22.48 15.41 -77.67
C GLU A 672 23.88 15.76 -77.11
N GLU A 673 24.84 15.44 -77.98
CA GLU A 673 26.30 15.36 -77.91
C GLU A 673 26.99 16.65 -77.42
N ASP A 674 28.07 16.52 -76.62
CA ASP A 674 29.41 17.04 -76.95
C ASP A 674 30.41 16.78 -75.80
N GLY A 675 31.63 16.40 -76.17
CA GLY A 675 32.70 16.09 -75.23
C GLY A 675 33.62 17.26 -74.97
N GLU A 676 33.94 17.56 -73.70
CA GLU A 676 35.10 18.37 -73.31
C GLU A 676 35.71 17.85 -71.99
N GLU A 677 37.03 18.02 -71.88
CA GLU A 677 37.97 17.38 -70.96
C GLU A 677 37.82 17.83 -69.48
N GLU A 678 37.50 16.90 -68.57
CA GLU A 678 37.56 17.12 -67.12
C GLU A 678 39.02 17.17 -66.63
N GLN A 679 39.44 18.32 -66.09
CA GLN A 679 40.68 18.45 -65.32
C GLN A 679 40.47 17.90 -63.90
N GLU A 680 40.96 16.69 -63.70
CA GLU A 680 41.04 15.95 -62.44
C GLU A 680 41.71 16.79 -61.32
N TYR A 681 40.89 17.38 -60.45
CA TYR A 681 41.37 17.98 -59.19
C TYR A 681 41.68 16.82 -58.24
N VAL A 682 42.94 16.40 -58.20
CA VAL A 682 43.48 15.42 -57.25
C VAL A 682 43.36 16.02 -55.84
N VAL A 683 42.23 15.80 -55.18
CA VAL A 683 42.08 16.05 -53.75
C VAL A 683 42.99 15.07 -53.04
N ASN A 684 43.92 15.60 -52.27
CA ASN A 684 44.88 14.80 -51.51
C ASN A 684 44.11 14.07 -50.40
N GLU A 685 43.71 12.82 -50.65
CA GLU A 685 42.87 12.00 -49.76
C GLU A 685 43.45 11.89 -48.34
N GLU A 686 44.77 11.99 -48.19
CA GLU A 686 45.47 12.02 -46.90
C GLU A 686 45.08 13.24 -46.05
N GLU A 687 44.89 14.41 -46.66
CA GLU A 687 44.54 15.64 -45.94
C GLU A 687 43.08 15.60 -45.46
N GLU A 688 42.19 14.98 -46.23
CA GLU A 688 40.79 14.79 -45.84
C GLU A 688 40.65 13.74 -44.73
N GLN A 689 41.45 12.65 -44.77
CA GLN A 689 41.53 11.68 -43.68
C GLN A 689 42.06 12.31 -42.39
N ALA A 690 43.14 13.09 -42.47
CA ALA A 690 43.69 13.81 -41.31
C ALA A 690 42.66 14.76 -40.67
N ARG A 691 41.84 15.44 -41.50
CA ARG A 691 40.79 16.33 -41.03
C ARG A 691 39.62 15.58 -40.36
N LYS A 692 39.25 14.41 -40.89
CA LYS A 692 38.24 13.52 -40.28
C LYS A 692 38.72 12.96 -38.94
N GLU A 693 39.98 12.53 -38.85
CA GLU A 693 40.58 12.06 -37.60
C GLU A 693 40.67 13.17 -36.54
N ALA A 694 41.09 14.38 -36.93
CA ALA A 694 41.12 15.54 -36.04
C ALA A 694 39.72 15.91 -35.51
N TYR A 695 38.69 15.82 -36.35
CA TYR A 695 37.31 16.06 -35.94
C TYR A 695 36.79 15.00 -34.97
N LEU A 696 37.04 13.72 -35.24
CA LEU A 696 36.64 12.63 -34.34
C LEU A 696 37.30 12.78 -32.96
N LYS A 697 38.59 13.12 -32.94
CA LYS A 697 39.31 13.38 -31.69
C LYS A 697 38.71 14.56 -30.91
N ALA A 698 38.36 15.66 -31.58
CA ALA A 698 37.71 16.81 -30.95
C ALA A 698 36.32 16.47 -30.37
N VAL A 699 35.55 15.60 -31.04
CA VAL A 699 34.25 15.13 -30.54
C VAL A 699 34.41 14.21 -29.33
N GLU A 700 35.44 13.34 -29.31
CA GLU A 700 35.76 12.51 -28.14
C GLU A 700 36.19 13.36 -26.94
N GLU A 701 37.05 14.36 -27.16
CA GLU A 701 37.44 15.32 -26.12
C GLU A 701 36.22 16.09 -25.58
N TRP A 702 35.30 16.53 -26.45
CA TRP A 702 34.06 17.17 -26.04
C TRP A 702 33.14 16.23 -25.23
N ARG A 703 32.98 14.98 -25.64
CA ARG A 703 32.20 13.98 -24.89
C ARG A 703 32.79 13.67 -23.52
N MET A 704 34.12 13.64 -23.41
CA MET A 704 34.79 13.44 -22.13
C MET A 704 34.56 14.64 -21.20
N THR A 705 34.69 15.87 -21.70
CA THR A 705 34.39 17.08 -20.90
C THR A 705 32.91 17.20 -20.50
N GLU A 706 31.97 16.83 -21.38
CA GLU A 706 30.53 16.79 -21.07
C GLU A 706 30.21 15.69 -20.04
N ALA A 707 30.78 14.50 -20.17
CA ALA A 707 30.60 13.41 -19.21
C ALA A 707 31.15 13.79 -17.82
N GLU A 708 32.29 14.48 -17.76
CA GLU A 708 32.87 15.02 -16.52
C GLU A 708 31.98 16.12 -15.93
N ALA A 709 31.43 17.03 -16.74
CA ALA A 709 30.49 18.05 -16.30
C ALA A 709 29.16 17.46 -15.78
N ILE A 710 28.64 16.42 -16.42
CA ILE A 710 27.44 15.71 -15.95
C ILE A 710 27.75 14.96 -14.65
N LYS A 711 28.93 14.35 -14.53
CA LYS A 711 29.36 13.64 -13.32
C LYS A 711 29.52 14.61 -12.14
N SER A 712 30.14 15.77 -12.35
CA SER A 712 30.29 16.81 -11.33
C SER A 712 28.93 17.43 -10.96
N TYR A 713 28.05 17.70 -11.93
CA TYR A 713 26.69 18.17 -11.69
C TYR A 713 25.85 17.15 -10.89
N LYS A 714 25.93 15.85 -11.23
CA LYS A 714 25.24 14.79 -10.47
C LYS A 714 25.79 14.67 -9.05
N ALA A 715 27.10 14.79 -8.85
CA ALA A 715 27.71 14.81 -7.52
C ALA A 715 27.24 16.02 -6.71
N GLN A 716 27.26 17.23 -7.29
CA GLN A 716 26.73 18.44 -6.65
C GLN A 716 25.24 18.33 -6.33
N ARG A 717 24.43 17.74 -7.22
CA ARG A 717 22.99 17.51 -6.97
C ARG A 717 22.77 16.48 -5.85
N ARG A 718 23.65 15.49 -5.71
CA ARG A 718 23.62 14.54 -4.56
C ARG A 718 23.97 15.27 -3.26
N LEU A 719 25.01 16.09 -3.24
CA LEU A 719 25.38 16.94 -2.10
C LEU A 719 24.22 17.85 -1.68
N LEU A 720 23.61 18.55 -2.64
CA LEU A 720 22.48 19.45 -2.39
C LEU A 720 21.22 18.71 -1.95
N ARG A 721 20.96 17.51 -2.47
CA ARG A 721 19.84 16.68 -2.00
C ARG A 721 20.08 16.17 -0.59
N ALA A 722 21.31 15.80 -0.24
CA ALA A 722 21.67 15.38 1.11
C ALA A 722 21.52 16.54 2.10
N GLY A 723 22.05 17.73 1.77
CA GLY A 723 21.98 18.91 2.64
C GLY A 723 20.61 19.59 2.71
N ARG A 724 19.73 19.42 1.72
CA ARG A 724 18.35 19.96 1.74
C ARG A 724 17.33 19.05 2.41
N LYS A 725 17.64 17.77 2.58
CA LYS A 725 16.74 16.88 3.31
C LYS A 725 16.71 17.37 4.75
N GLN A 726 15.53 17.71 5.24
CA GLN A 726 15.36 17.98 6.66
C GLN A 726 15.87 16.76 7.42
N VAL A 727 16.78 16.99 8.36
CA VAL A 727 17.24 15.93 9.25
C VAL A 727 15.98 15.38 9.93
N PRO A 728 15.69 14.07 9.79
CA PRO A 728 14.53 13.50 10.46
C PRO A 728 14.66 13.78 11.96
N PRO A 729 13.55 14.01 12.67
CA PRO A 729 13.59 14.19 14.12
C PRO A 729 14.33 12.98 14.75
N PRO A 730 15.10 13.19 15.83
CA PRO A 730 15.84 12.11 16.46
C PRO A 730 14.88 11.01 16.91
N GLU A 731 15.28 9.77 16.65
CA GLU A 731 14.57 8.59 17.17
C GLU A 731 14.82 8.52 18.68
N LEU A 732 13.83 8.95 19.46
CA LEU A 732 13.81 8.80 20.92
C LEU A 732 13.14 7.48 21.25
N SER A 733 13.66 6.76 22.25
CA SER A 733 13.01 5.53 22.69
C SER A 733 11.61 5.81 23.26
N HIS A 734 10.72 4.85 23.11
CA HIS A 734 9.38 4.94 23.70
C HIS A 734 9.44 5.09 25.23
N HIS A 735 10.38 4.43 25.90
CA HIS A 735 10.55 4.57 27.35
C HIS A 735 10.98 5.98 27.75
N PHE A 736 11.86 6.59 26.95
CA PHE A 736 12.28 7.97 27.15
C PHE A 736 11.10 8.94 27.04
N VAL A 737 10.36 8.84 25.95
CA VAL A 737 9.21 9.72 25.68
C VAL A 737 8.14 9.55 26.76
N THR A 738 7.78 8.32 27.12
CA THR A 738 6.75 8.06 28.13
C THR A 738 7.12 8.57 29.52
N THR A 739 8.39 8.46 29.91
CA THR A 739 8.89 8.97 31.20
C THR A 739 8.91 10.50 31.23
N VAL A 740 9.39 11.12 30.14
CA VAL A 740 9.40 12.59 30.00
C VAL A 740 7.98 13.14 30.02
N VAL A 741 7.05 12.54 29.25
CA VAL A 741 5.63 12.92 29.25
C VAL A 741 5.01 12.71 30.62
N GLY A 742 5.27 11.57 31.29
CA GLY A 742 4.79 11.29 32.64
C GLY A 742 5.24 12.32 33.66
N ARG A 743 6.46 12.85 33.53
CA ARG A 743 6.96 13.93 34.39
C ARG A 743 6.33 15.29 34.04
N CYS A 744 6.10 15.57 32.76
CA CYS A 744 5.48 16.82 32.30
C CYS A 744 3.99 16.93 32.67
N PHE A 745 3.29 15.79 32.74
CA PHE A 745 1.87 15.67 33.05
C PHE A 745 1.62 15.07 34.44
N SER A 746 2.60 15.17 35.34
CA SER A 746 2.45 14.63 36.70
C SER A 746 1.26 15.27 37.42
N GLN A 747 0.47 14.43 38.08
CA GLN A 747 -0.61 14.86 38.95
C GLN A 747 -0.12 14.91 40.40
N LEU A 748 -0.56 15.92 41.14
CA LEU A 748 -0.38 15.98 42.58
C LEU A 748 -1.16 14.82 43.24
N SER A 749 -0.85 14.50 44.50
CA SER A 749 -1.51 13.42 45.23
C SER A 749 -3.03 13.60 45.40
N ASN A 750 -3.56 14.81 45.16
CA ASN A 750 -4.97 15.13 45.13
C ASN A 750 -5.65 14.86 43.77
N GLY A 751 -4.91 14.37 42.76
CA GLY A 751 -5.38 14.15 41.40
C GLY A 751 -5.47 15.42 40.55
N GLN A 752 -5.04 16.58 41.05
CA GLN A 752 -4.98 17.81 40.25
C GLN A 752 -3.69 17.88 39.44
N PRO A 753 -3.70 18.51 38.25
CA PRO A 753 -2.49 18.71 37.46
C PRO A 753 -1.47 19.57 38.23
N ASP A 754 -0.22 19.16 38.24
CA ASP A 754 0.88 19.97 38.80
C ASP A 754 1.11 21.20 37.92
N LEU A 755 0.60 22.36 38.35
CA LEU A 755 0.74 23.64 37.64
C LEU A 755 2.10 24.30 37.88
N ASP A 756 2.84 23.89 38.91
CA ASP A 756 4.12 24.50 39.27
C ASP A 756 5.25 24.03 38.33
N PHE A 757 5.14 22.79 37.83
CA PHE A 757 6.09 22.20 36.88
C PHE A 757 5.49 22.07 35.47
N TRP A 758 5.77 23.03 34.58
CA TRP A 758 5.25 23.02 33.20
C TRP A 758 6.30 23.38 32.13
N PRO A 759 7.00 22.38 31.55
CA PRO A 759 7.98 22.58 30.48
C PRO A 759 7.32 22.72 29.10
N ALA A 760 6.67 23.87 28.86
CA ALA A 760 5.90 24.12 27.64
C ALA A 760 6.70 23.90 26.34
N LYS A 761 7.99 24.26 26.30
CA LYS A 761 8.81 24.10 25.08
C LYS A 761 9.10 22.64 24.74
N VAL A 762 9.25 21.79 25.76
CA VAL A 762 9.48 20.35 25.57
C VAL A 762 8.24 19.72 24.97
N ILE A 763 7.06 20.04 25.50
CA ILE A 763 5.78 19.54 24.98
C ILE A 763 5.54 20.04 23.56
N GLU A 764 5.76 21.33 23.29
CA GLU A 764 5.67 21.89 21.94
C GLU A 764 6.57 21.13 20.96
N TYR A 765 7.81 20.84 21.35
CA TYR A 765 8.76 20.08 20.55
C TYR A 765 8.27 18.65 20.28
N LEU A 766 7.76 17.95 21.30
CA LEU A 766 7.24 16.58 21.17
C LEU A 766 6.03 16.53 20.22
N ILE A 767 5.09 17.46 20.34
CA ILE A 767 3.90 17.54 19.48
C ILE A 767 4.28 17.90 18.04
N LYS A 768 5.14 18.92 17.86
CA LYS A 768 5.53 19.42 16.54
C LYS A 768 6.20 18.35 15.68
N ASN A 769 6.99 17.48 16.31
CA ASN A 769 7.71 16.39 15.66
C ASN A 769 6.93 15.05 15.68
N GLN A 770 5.67 15.03 16.15
CA GLN A 770 4.83 13.82 16.23
C GLN A 770 5.50 12.68 17.00
N LEU A 771 6.30 13.00 18.02
CA LEU A 771 6.96 12.02 18.88
C LEU A 771 6.01 11.48 19.95
N VAL A 772 4.87 12.15 20.15
CA VAL A 772 3.82 11.78 21.09
C VAL A 772 2.47 11.71 20.39
N GLY A 773 1.63 10.75 20.80
CA GLY A 773 0.20 10.70 20.51
C GLY A 773 -0.62 11.02 21.76
N ASN A 774 -1.92 11.23 21.58
CA ASN A 774 -2.86 11.50 22.67
C ASN A 774 -2.94 10.33 23.67
N SER A 775 -2.85 9.10 23.19
CA SER A 775 -3.00 7.86 23.96
C SER A 775 -1.73 7.42 24.70
N ASN A 776 -0.72 8.28 24.78
CA ASN A 776 0.53 7.93 25.42
C ASN A 776 0.34 7.63 26.92
N PRO A 777 0.86 6.50 27.44
CA PRO A 777 0.56 6.03 28.79
C PRO A 777 1.08 6.94 29.92
N GLY A 778 1.94 7.91 29.61
CA GLY A 778 2.41 8.91 30.56
C GLY A 778 1.44 10.06 30.82
N ALA A 779 0.44 10.29 29.95
CA ALA A 779 -0.41 11.48 29.97
C ALA A 779 -1.72 11.32 30.76
N GLY A 780 -1.70 10.54 31.84
CA GLY A 780 -2.91 10.20 32.59
C GLY A 780 -3.90 9.34 31.80
N GLN A 781 -5.06 9.04 32.41
CA GLN A 781 -6.14 8.28 31.74
C GLN A 781 -6.93 9.13 30.74
N SER A 782 -6.86 10.45 30.87
CA SER A 782 -7.55 11.45 30.05
C SER A 782 -6.86 11.73 28.71
N GLY A 783 -5.56 11.43 28.60
CA GLY A 783 -4.76 11.73 27.42
C GLY A 783 -4.27 13.19 27.36
N ILE A 784 -3.27 13.43 26.50
CA ILE A 784 -2.55 14.70 26.42
C ILE A 784 -3.46 15.90 26.11
N ALA A 785 -4.43 15.73 25.21
CA ALA A 785 -5.27 16.83 24.74
C ALA A 785 -6.17 17.40 25.85
N LEU A 786 -6.79 16.54 26.65
CA LEU A 786 -7.62 16.98 27.78
C LEU A 786 -6.78 17.63 28.88
N ASP A 787 -5.60 17.09 29.16
CA ASP A 787 -4.68 17.69 30.13
C ASP A 787 -4.19 19.09 29.70
N LEU A 788 -3.96 19.29 28.38
CA LEU A 788 -3.66 20.62 27.81
C LEU A 788 -4.83 21.59 27.97
N MET A 789 -6.06 21.11 27.80
CA MET A 789 -7.28 21.89 28.00
C MET A 789 -7.45 22.27 29.49
N GLU A 790 -7.23 21.35 30.42
CA GLU A 790 -7.29 21.62 31.87
C GLU A 790 -6.29 22.69 32.30
N ARG A 791 -5.09 22.68 31.69
CA ARG A 791 -4.02 23.68 31.90
C ARG A 791 -4.22 24.97 31.09
N GLN A 792 -5.31 25.06 30.31
CA GLN A 792 -5.67 26.21 29.45
C GLN A 792 -4.57 26.58 28.44
N GLN A 793 -3.78 25.62 27.96
CA GLN A 793 -2.71 25.85 26.99
C GLN A 793 -3.21 25.72 25.55
N TRP A 794 -4.05 26.68 25.14
CA TRP A 794 -4.76 26.62 23.86
C TRP A 794 -3.84 26.55 22.65
N SER A 795 -2.71 27.26 22.63
CA SER A 795 -1.76 27.20 21.50
C SER A 795 -1.15 25.80 21.28
N LEU A 796 -0.86 25.09 22.36
CA LEU A 796 -0.37 23.70 22.30
C LEU A 796 -1.49 22.75 21.89
N LEU A 797 -2.73 23.04 22.31
CA LEU A 797 -3.90 22.26 21.93
C LEU A 797 -4.22 22.39 20.43
N GLU A 798 -4.09 23.59 19.86
CA GLU A 798 -4.22 23.82 18.41
C GLU A 798 -3.17 23.04 17.63
N LEU A 799 -1.93 23.03 18.14
CA LEU A 799 -0.84 22.23 17.56
C LEU A 799 -1.13 20.73 17.66
N ALA A 800 -1.68 20.26 18.79
CA ALA A 800 -2.07 18.87 19.01
C ALA A 800 -3.16 18.43 18.03
N LEU A 801 -4.24 19.20 17.88
CA LEU A 801 -5.31 18.91 16.91
C LEU A 801 -4.81 18.85 15.46
N THR A 802 -3.75 19.60 15.15
CA THR A 802 -3.15 19.60 13.80
C THR A 802 -2.20 18.42 13.57
N LYS A 803 -1.60 17.87 14.63
CA LYS A 803 -0.48 16.92 14.53
C LYS A 803 -0.78 15.52 15.02
N PHE A 804 -1.68 15.36 15.98
CA PHE A 804 -2.09 14.06 16.50
C PHE A 804 -3.13 13.42 15.59
N TYR A 805 -3.00 12.11 15.42
CA TYR A 805 -3.93 11.29 14.63
C TYR A 805 -4.88 10.46 15.51
N ASP A 806 -4.64 10.42 16.81
CA ASP A 806 -5.27 9.50 17.77
C ASP A 806 -6.07 10.23 18.86
N ILE A 807 -6.54 11.45 18.61
CA ILE A 807 -7.43 12.16 19.55
C ILE A 807 -8.85 11.58 19.40
N PRO A 808 -9.47 11.04 20.46
CA PRO A 808 -10.85 10.58 20.42
C PRO A 808 -11.80 11.72 20.06
N GLU A 809 -12.76 11.46 19.17
CA GLU A 809 -13.75 12.44 18.73
C GLU A 809 -14.59 12.98 19.90
N MET A 810 -14.79 12.13 20.91
CA MET A 810 -15.46 12.50 22.15
C MET A 810 -14.73 13.65 22.85
N ASP A 811 -13.40 13.60 22.89
CA ASP A 811 -12.57 14.60 23.54
C ASP A 811 -12.53 15.88 22.71
N MET A 812 -12.52 15.78 21.37
CA MET A 812 -12.66 16.94 20.49
C MET A 812 -13.93 17.74 20.77
N ILE A 813 -15.06 17.05 20.94
CA ILE A 813 -16.33 17.71 21.27
C ILE A 813 -16.33 18.27 22.70
N MET A 814 -15.71 17.60 23.67
CA MET A 814 -15.56 18.16 25.01
C MET A 814 -14.73 19.45 25.00
N MET A 815 -13.64 19.48 24.24
CA MET A 815 -12.83 20.69 24.05
C MET A 815 -13.64 21.82 23.40
N LEU A 816 -14.45 21.50 22.38
CA LEU A 816 -15.34 22.48 21.75
C LEU A 816 -16.34 23.07 22.74
N LYS A 817 -16.98 22.23 23.57
CA LYS A 817 -17.91 22.69 24.61
C LYS A 817 -17.25 23.65 25.60
N GLN A 818 -16.01 23.35 26.00
CA GLN A 818 -15.25 24.20 26.90
C GLN A 818 -14.96 25.57 26.27
N VAL A 819 -14.53 25.61 25.00
CA VAL A 819 -14.28 26.86 24.27
C VAL A 819 -15.56 27.68 24.10
N ILE A 820 -16.69 27.05 23.81
CA ILE A 820 -18.01 27.71 23.75
C ILE A 820 -18.38 28.32 25.11
N GLY A 821 -18.23 27.56 26.19
CA GLY A 821 -18.55 28.02 27.56
C GLY A 821 -17.71 29.22 27.98
N LEU A 822 -16.40 29.21 27.70
CA LEU A 822 -15.50 30.31 28.01
C LEU A 822 -15.84 31.58 27.21
N ASN A 823 -16.17 31.44 25.92
CA ASN A 823 -16.56 32.57 25.09
C ASN A 823 -17.93 33.14 25.48
N LYS A 824 -18.89 32.30 25.89
CA LYS A 824 -20.20 32.75 26.41
C LYS A 824 -20.03 33.64 27.65
N ASN A 825 -19.17 33.23 28.58
CA ASN A 825 -18.88 33.99 29.80
C ASN A 825 -18.22 35.35 29.50
N LYS A 826 -17.35 35.41 28.48
CA LYS A 826 -16.70 36.64 28.03
C LYS A 826 -17.71 37.66 27.51
N THR A 827 -18.69 37.22 26.71
CA THR A 827 -19.75 38.09 26.17
C THR A 827 -20.68 38.61 27.27
N THR A 828 -21.03 37.78 28.26
CA THR A 828 -21.86 38.21 29.38
C THR A 828 -21.17 39.22 30.29
N ALA A 829 -19.86 39.05 30.54
CA ALA A 829 -19.10 39.97 31.38
C ALA A 829 -18.93 41.37 30.74
N SER A 830 -18.88 41.45 29.41
CA SER A 830 -18.77 42.72 28.69
C SER A 830 -20.08 43.53 28.63
N THR A 831 -21.23 42.92 28.93
CA THR A 831 -22.56 43.51 28.68
C THR A 831 -23.25 44.02 29.96
N GLN A 832 -22.59 44.02 31.13
CA GLN A 832 -23.12 44.74 32.28
C GLN A 832 -22.79 46.24 32.17
N PRO A 833 -23.78 47.12 31.90
CA PRO A 833 -23.56 48.56 31.98
C PRO A 833 -23.26 48.93 33.42
N SER A 834 -22.10 49.52 33.65
CA SER A 834 -21.71 50.15 34.91
C SER A 834 -22.59 51.38 35.17
N GLU A 835 -23.84 51.18 35.56
CA GLU A 835 -24.69 52.22 36.11
C GLU A 835 -24.63 52.21 37.64
N SER A 836 -24.39 53.41 38.20
CA SER A 836 -24.46 53.79 39.61
C SER A 836 -23.20 53.62 40.50
N SER A 837 -22.31 54.62 40.44
CA SER A 837 -22.06 55.46 41.64
C SER A 837 -21.40 56.77 41.26
N SER A 838 -22.21 57.83 41.24
CA SER A 838 -21.79 59.22 41.24
C SER A 838 -21.35 59.65 42.64
N ALA A 839 -20.08 60.02 42.82
CA ALA A 839 -19.63 60.97 43.85
C ALA A 839 -18.35 61.69 43.39
N PRO A 840 -18.24 63.01 43.60
CA PRO A 840 -17.22 63.83 42.94
C PRO A 840 -15.96 64.06 43.80
N ALA A 841 -14.85 64.30 43.08
CA ALA A 841 -13.72 65.14 43.47
C ALA A 841 -12.96 64.79 44.77
N SER A 842 -11.78 64.19 44.60
CA SER A 842 -10.57 64.68 45.28
C SER A 842 -9.35 64.47 44.42
N ALA A 843 -8.77 65.59 43.98
CA ALA A 843 -7.47 65.67 43.35
C ALA A 843 -6.38 65.16 44.31
N SER A 844 -5.45 64.34 43.80
CA SER A 844 -4.00 64.51 43.96
C SER A 844 -3.23 63.23 43.63
N SER A 845 -2.00 63.45 43.17
CA SER A 845 -0.85 62.53 43.15
C SER A 845 -0.55 61.76 41.84
N LYS A 846 0.27 62.43 41.03
CA LYS A 846 1.60 61.99 40.57
C LYS A 846 1.70 60.66 39.80
N LYS A 847 1.63 60.80 38.48
CA LYS A 847 2.72 60.56 37.52
C LYS A 847 3.98 59.89 38.11
N SER A 848 4.01 58.56 38.15
CA SER A 848 5.26 57.78 38.17
C SER A 848 5.34 56.95 36.88
N LYS A 849 6.11 57.49 35.94
CA LYS A 849 6.76 56.73 34.88
C LYS A 849 7.77 55.82 35.57
N ALA A 850 7.49 54.53 35.69
CA ALA A 850 8.47 53.52 36.04
C ALA A 850 8.32 52.35 35.08
N ALA A 851 9.32 52.19 34.23
CA ALA A 851 9.55 51.00 33.45
C ALA A 851 9.86 49.85 34.42
N SER A 852 8.97 48.85 34.46
CA SER A 852 9.31 47.51 34.93
C SER A 852 8.99 46.54 33.81
N SER A 853 9.92 46.43 32.88
CA SER A 853 10.14 45.22 32.10
C SER A 853 10.51 44.10 33.08
N THR A 854 9.76 42.99 33.10
CA THR A 854 10.24 41.60 32.95
C THR A 854 9.04 40.65 33.12
N SER A 855 8.93 39.66 32.22
CA SER A 855 7.96 38.54 32.13
C SER A 855 6.48 38.88 31.97
N SER A 856 6.12 39.32 30.76
CA SER A 856 4.77 39.23 30.20
C SER A 856 4.35 37.76 30.06
N ALA A 857 3.66 37.21 31.05
CA ALA A 857 2.82 36.03 30.84
C ALA A 857 1.82 36.41 29.74
N SER A 858 1.98 35.84 28.55
CA SER A 858 1.04 35.99 27.45
C SER A 858 -0.35 35.69 27.98
N ALA A 859 -1.21 36.70 28.02
CA ALA A 859 -2.60 36.52 28.41
C ALA A 859 -3.15 35.34 27.60
N ILE A 860 -3.62 34.31 28.30
CA ILE A 860 -4.16 33.08 27.74
C ILE A 860 -5.38 33.47 26.92
N SER A 861 -5.18 33.77 25.64
CA SER A 861 -6.26 34.15 24.75
C SER A 861 -7.01 32.89 24.39
N VAL A 862 -8.18 32.71 24.99
CA VAL A 862 -9.14 31.68 24.59
C VAL A 862 -9.36 31.80 23.07
N PRO A 863 -9.22 30.71 22.30
CA PRO A 863 -9.38 30.75 20.87
C PRO A 863 -10.81 31.13 20.49
N ASP A 864 -10.95 31.75 19.33
CA ASP A 864 -12.26 32.07 18.78
C ASP A 864 -12.98 30.78 18.34
N ILE A 865 -14.30 30.74 18.52
CA ILE A 865 -15.11 29.54 18.24
C ILE A 865 -14.97 29.09 16.78
N PRO A 866 -15.05 29.98 15.75
CA PRO A 866 -14.83 29.60 14.37
C PRO A 866 -13.44 29.02 14.12
N HIS A 867 -12.39 29.61 14.69
CA HIS A 867 -11.04 29.11 14.51
C HIS A 867 -10.86 27.70 15.08
N PHE A 868 -11.35 27.49 16.32
CA PHE A 868 -11.24 26.20 16.98
C PHE A 868 -12.09 25.12 16.30
N LEU A 869 -13.28 25.48 15.83
CA LEU A 869 -14.14 24.59 15.05
C LEU A 869 -13.47 24.16 13.75
N ASN A 870 -12.77 25.07 13.06
CA ASN A 870 -12.01 24.73 11.84
C ASN A 870 -10.90 23.71 12.15
N LEU A 871 -10.21 23.84 13.29
CA LEU A 871 -9.17 22.89 13.71
C LEU A 871 -9.76 21.49 13.95
N ILE A 872 -10.92 21.40 14.62
CA ILE A 872 -11.63 20.11 14.81
C ILE A 872 -12.06 19.53 13.46
N MET A 873 -12.52 20.37 12.53
CA MET A 873 -12.95 19.91 11.22
C MET A 873 -11.80 19.41 10.34
N ALA A 874 -10.60 19.95 10.53
CA ALA A 874 -9.39 19.55 9.82
C ALA A 874 -8.65 18.37 10.48
N ALA A 875 -8.95 18.06 11.74
CA ALA A 875 -8.36 16.94 12.45
C ALA A 875 -8.84 15.60 11.85
N PRO A 876 -7.96 14.58 11.79
CA PRO A 876 -8.36 13.24 11.36
C PRO A 876 -9.42 12.68 12.30
N ARG A 877 -10.52 12.16 11.74
CA ARG A 877 -11.67 11.66 12.50
C ARG A 877 -12.31 10.46 11.83
N ASN A 878 -12.93 9.62 12.63
CA ASN A 878 -13.87 8.61 12.20
C ASN A 878 -15.30 9.17 12.32
N GLU A 879 -16.02 9.19 11.19
CA GLU A 879 -17.39 9.73 11.13
C GLU A 879 -18.33 9.06 12.13
N VAL A 880 -18.24 7.74 12.31
CA VAL A 880 -19.14 6.99 13.20
C VAL A 880 -18.96 7.42 14.65
N PHE A 881 -17.73 7.61 15.10
CA PHE A 881 -17.44 8.07 16.46
C PHE A 881 -17.75 9.56 16.63
N MET A 882 -17.54 10.36 15.59
CA MET A 882 -17.92 11.77 15.59
C MET A 882 -19.44 11.95 15.74
N HIS A 883 -20.25 11.12 15.06
CA HIS A 883 -21.71 11.11 15.23
C HIS A 883 -22.10 10.85 16.69
N GLN A 884 -21.39 9.94 17.38
CA GLN A 884 -21.65 9.64 18.79
C GLN A 884 -21.19 10.79 19.70
N ALA A 885 -20.05 11.41 19.41
CA ALA A 885 -19.53 12.54 20.15
C ALA A 885 -20.49 13.74 20.07
N PHE A 886 -21.03 14.03 18.89
CA PHE A 886 -21.99 15.11 18.70
C PHE A 886 -23.25 15.00 19.54
N LYS A 887 -23.71 13.78 19.87
CA LYS A 887 -24.86 13.58 20.77
C LYS A 887 -24.69 14.23 22.14
N ARG A 888 -23.45 14.53 22.54
CA ARG A 888 -23.15 15.22 23.82
C ARG A 888 -23.30 16.73 23.78
N LEU A 889 -23.52 17.35 22.61
CA LEU A 889 -23.81 18.77 22.50
C LEU A 889 -25.25 19.06 22.95
N SER A 890 -25.42 20.13 23.70
CA SER A 890 -26.73 20.69 24.07
C SER A 890 -27.31 21.56 22.94
N VAL A 891 -28.62 21.81 22.98
CA VAL A 891 -29.32 22.62 21.97
C VAL A 891 -28.72 24.04 21.85
N GLU A 892 -28.31 24.65 22.96
CA GLU A 892 -27.67 25.98 22.97
C GLU A 892 -26.28 25.96 22.34
N GLU A 893 -25.50 24.90 22.58
CA GLU A 893 -24.17 24.76 21.97
C GLU A 893 -24.29 24.51 20.46
N ILE A 894 -25.28 23.72 20.04
CA ILE A 894 -25.60 23.45 18.63
C ILE A 894 -26.00 24.74 17.91
N SER A 895 -26.76 25.63 18.56
CA SER A 895 -27.17 26.90 17.93
C SER A 895 -25.95 27.75 17.56
N ILE A 896 -24.97 27.84 18.46
CA ILE A 896 -23.74 28.60 18.25
C ILE A 896 -22.91 27.97 17.12
N VAL A 897 -22.78 26.65 17.10
CA VAL A 897 -22.04 25.94 16.04
C VAL A 897 -22.72 26.12 14.68
N LEU A 898 -24.04 26.00 14.60
CA LEU A 898 -24.80 26.20 13.36
C LEU A 898 -24.74 27.65 12.86
N GLU A 899 -24.67 28.65 13.75
CA GLU A 899 -24.48 30.05 13.37
C GLU A 899 -23.11 30.28 12.70
N VAL A 900 -22.05 29.66 13.24
CA VAL A 900 -20.71 29.70 12.64
C VAL A 900 -20.70 29.00 11.27
N LEU A 901 -21.28 27.80 11.17
CA LEU A 901 -21.36 27.05 9.91
C LEU A 901 -22.16 27.81 8.85
N LYS A 902 -23.29 28.42 9.24
CA LYS A 902 -24.07 29.31 8.35
C LYS A 902 -23.22 30.46 7.83
N GLY A 903 -22.47 31.13 8.71
CA GLY A 903 -21.58 32.23 8.31
C GLY A 903 -20.57 31.79 7.26
N TRP A 904 -19.98 30.61 7.42
CA TRP A 904 -19.05 30.06 6.43
C TRP A 904 -19.71 29.65 5.12
N ILE A 905 -20.91 29.07 5.16
CA ILE A 905 -21.68 28.73 3.95
C ILE A 905 -21.98 30.01 3.16
N ILE A 906 -22.37 31.10 3.81
CA ILE A 906 -22.63 32.39 3.15
C ILE A 906 -21.34 32.96 2.52
N ILE A 907 -20.21 32.92 3.24
CA ILE A 907 -18.92 33.39 2.70
C ILE A 907 -18.51 32.57 1.46
N TRP A 908 -18.77 31.27 1.44
CA TRP A 908 -18.49 30.42 0.29
C TRP A 908 -19.46 30.69 -0.87
N ASP A 909 -20.74 30.88 -0.59
CA ASP A 909 -21.76 31.28 -1.56
C ASP A 909 -21.37 32.60 -2.27
N GLU A 910 -20.93 33.60 -1.52
CA GLU A 910 -20.41 34.87 -2.08
C GLU A 910 -19.14 34.70 -2.92
N ARG A 911 -18.33 33.68 -2.63
CA ARG A 911 -17.10 33.35 -3.39
C ARG A 911 -17.35 32.45 -4.60
N GLY A 912 -18.60 32.10 -4.92
CA GLY A 912 -18.94 31.24 -6.06
C GLY A 912 -19.10 29.75 -5.73
N GLY A 913 -19.24 29.40 -4.45
CA GLY A 913 -19.63 28.07 -3.96
C GLY A 913 -18.70 26.92 -4.39
N ILE A 914 -19.30 25.76 -4.69
CA ILE A 914 -18.67 24.52 -5.20
C ILE A 914 -17.64 24.78 -6.32
N GLY A 915 -17.85 25.81 -7.17
CA GLY A 915 -16.96 26.15 -8.28
C GLY A 915 -15.52 26.53 -7.87
N HIS A 916 -15.27 26.79 -6.59
CA HIS A 916 -13.94 27.17 -6.07
C HIS A 916 -13.34 26.16 -5.09
N GLN A 917 -13.93 24.96 -4.95
CA GLN A 917 -13.44 23.93 -4.03
C GLN A 917 -12.01 23.45 -4.34
N ASN A 918 -11.59 23.50 -5.61
CA ASN A 918 -10.25 23.10 -6.03
C ASN A 918 -9.20 24.23 -5.92
N GLN A 919 -9.62 25.46 -5.62
CA GLN A 919 -8.68 26.53 -5.32
C GLN A 919 -8.30 26.41 -3.86
N LEU A 920 -7.05 25.99 -3.60
CA LEU A 920 -6.46 26.06 -2.26
C LEU A 920 -6.76 27.46 -1.70
N PRO A 921 -7.52 27.58 -0.60
CA PRO A 921 -7.87 28.88 -0.06
C PRO A 921 -6.57 29.62 0.21
N ASP A 922 -6.44 30.82 -0.38
CA ASP A 922 -5.25 31.63 -0.21
C ASP A 922 -5.07 31.87 1.30
N ARG A 923 -4.06 31.21 1.89
CA ARG A 923 -3.81 31.16 3.35
C ARG A 923 -3.70 32.54 3.98
N LYS A 924 -3.55 33.59 3.17
CA LYS A 924 -3.38 34.98 3.59
C LYS A 924 -4.69 35.74 3.82
N GLN A 925 -5.84 35.27 3.34
CA GLN A 925 -7.02 36.13 3.22
C GLN A 925 -8.01 36.09 4.40
N LEU A 926 -7.94 35.10 5.31
CA LEU A 926 -8.79 35.08 6.51
C LEU A 926 -7.98 34.61 7.75
N PRO A 927 -7.89 35.43 8.82
CA PRO A 927 -7.29 35.00 10.08
C PRO A 927 -8.12 33.85 10.67
N GLY A 928 -7.48 32.69 10.84
CA GLY A 928 -8.11 31.46 11.36
C GLY A 928 -8.42 30.38 10.31
N GLY A 929 -8.26 30.70 9.01
CA GLY A 929 -8.50 29.78 7.89
C GLY A 929 -9.99 29.45 7.69
N LEU A 930 -10.48 29.52 6.46
CA LEU A 930 -11.82 29.03 6.12
C LEU A 930 -11.72 27.53 5.81
N PRO A 931 -12.50 26.64 6.45
CA PRO A 931 -12.49 25.23 6.10
C PRO A 931 -12.94 25.04 4.64
N GLY A 932 -12.49 23.94 4.04
CA GLY A 932 -12.95 23.55 2.70
C GLY A 932 -14.46 23.37 2.70
N TYR A 933 -15.12 23.84 1.64
CA TYR A 933 -16.59 23.83 1.57
C TYR A 933 -17.21 22.45 1.78
N GLY A 934 -16.62 21.40 1.18
CA GLY A 934 -17.06 20.02 1.37
C GLY A 934 -17.07 19.57 2.84
N LEU A 935 -16.04 19.95 3.60
CA LEU A 935 -15.98 19.65 5.05
C LEU A 935 -17.09 20.38 5.81
N ILE A 936 -17.42 21.63 5.42
CA ILE A 936 -18.49 22.41 6.06
C ILE A 936 -19.85 21.73 5.86
N ILE A 937 -20.14 21.27 4.63
CA ILE A 937 -21.40 20.58 4.33
C ILE A 937 -21.47 19.21 5.01
N GLU A 938 -20.39 18.43 5.00
CA GLU A 938 -20.32 17.15 5.69
C GLU A 938 -20.60 17.31 7.19
N PHE A 939 -19.93 18.25 7.85
CA PHE A 939 -20.10 18.52 9.28
C PHE A 939 -21.50 19.06 9.61
N THR A 940 -22.05 19.91 8.74
CA THR A 940 -23.42 20.41 8.88
C THR A 940 -24.43 19.25 8.79
N THR A 941 -24.28 18.38 7.78
CA THR A 941 -25.13 17.21 7.58
C THR A 941 -25.08 16.27 8.77
N MET A 942 -23.88 16.01 9.27
CA MET A 942 -23.64 15.18 10.46
C MET A 942 -24.34 15.72 11.71
N ILE A 943 -24.28 17.03 11.96
CA ILE A 943 -24.97 17.65 13.10
C ILE A 943 -26.49 17.56 12.92
N LEU A 944 -27.00 17.80 11.70
CA LEU A 944 -28.43 17.72 11.40
C LEU A 944 -28.97 16.30 11.60
N ASP A 945 -28.26 15.27 11.13
CA ASP A 945 -28.65 13.88 11.27
C ASP A 945 -28.70 13.43 12.74
N VAL A 946 -27.69 13.80 13.52
CA VAL A 946 -27.58 13.42 14.94
C VAL A 946 -28.63 14.12 15.79
N HIS A 947 -28.93 15.39 15.53
CA HIS A 947 -29.79 16.23 16.37
C HIS A 947 -31.17 16.52 15.77
N PHE A 948 -31.56 15.82 14.70
CA PHE A 948 -32.84 16.05 14.01
C PHE A 948 -34.05 16.18 14.96
N PRO A 949 -34.26 15.29 15.95
CA PRO A 949 -35.40 15.42 16.87
C PRO A 949 -35.31 16.69 17.73
N SER A 950 -34.13 17.00 18.26
CA SER A 950 -33.89 18.16 19.13
C SER A 950 -34.06 19.48 18.39
N LEU A 951 -33.64 19.54 17.12
CA LEU A 951 -33.76 20.69 16.24
C LEU A 951 -35.23 21.00 15.89
N ILE A 952 -36.02 19.97 15.59
CA ILE A 952 -37.46 20.13 15.30
C ILE A 952 -38.20 20.69 16.52
N LEU A 953 -37.89 20.19 17.71
CA LEU A 953 -38.55 20.58 18.95
C LEU A 953 -38.16 21.98 19.46
N SER A 954 -37.21 22.65 18.81
CA SER A 954 -36.64 23.93 19.26
C SER A 954 -36.97 25.07 18.28
N PRO A 955 -38.10 25.79 18.46
CA PRO A 955 -38.60 26.77 17.48
C PRO A 955 -37.64 27.93 17.18
N HIS A 956 -36.79 28.29 18.14
CA HIS A 956 -35.81 29.37 17.98
C HIS A 956 -34.72 29.06 16.94
N LEU A 957 -34.51 27.78 16.59
CA LEU A 957 -33.55 27.35 15.57
C LEU A 957 -34.16 27.28 14.16
N HIS A 958 -35.48 27.32 14.04
CA HIS A 958 -36.16 27.20 12.74
C HIS A 958 -35.76 28.30 11.73
N PRO A 959 -35.60 29.58 12.12
CA PRO A 959 -35.11 30.61 11.20
C PRO A 959 -33.70 30.31 10.69
N LEU A 960 -32.80 29.86 11.57
CA LEU A 960 -31.42 29.54 11.24
C LEU A 960 -31.35 28.38 10.23
N LEU A 961 -32.11 27.30 10.48
CA LEU A 961 -32.22 26.15 9.58
C LEU A 961 -32.80 26.55 8.21
N LYS A 962 -33.78 27.45 8.18
CA LYS A 962 -34.35 27.97 6.93
C LYS A 962 -33.32 28.74 6.11
N GLU A 963 -32.47 29.53 6.75
CA GLU A 963 -31.40 30.26 6.05
C GLU A 963 -30.30 29.32 5.53
N ILE A 964 -29.88 28.33 6.32
CA ILE A 964 -28.93 27.29 5.87
C ILE A 964 -29.50 26.53 4.67
N GLN A 965 -30.77 26.11 4.76
CA GLN A 965 -31.46 25.44 3.67
C GLN A 965 -31.50 26.30 2.41
N GLN A 966 -31.80 27.60 2.52
CA GLN A 966 -31.84 28.50 1.36
C GLN A 966 -30.47 28.67 0.70
N SER A 967 -29.38 28.72 1.48
CA SER A 967 -28.03 28.82 0.93
C SER A 967 -27.59 27.51 0.24
N ILE A 968 -27.80 26.36 0.88
CA ILE A 968 -27.48 25.04 0.29
C ILE A 968 -28.34 24.79 -0.96
N GLN A 969 -29.62 25.18 -0.95
CA GLN A 969 -30.51 25.03 -2.11
C GLN A 969 -30.03 25.86 -3.29
N ARG A 970 -29.69 27.14 -3.08
CA ARG A 970 -29.15 28.01 -4.15
C ARG A 970 -27.92 27.40 -4.79
N GLU A 971 -27.03 26.85 -3.98
CA GLU A 971 -25.82 26.23 -4.51
C GLU A 971 -26.09 24.89 -5.20
N THR A 972 -26.99 24.07 -4.67
CA THR A 972 -27.43 22.83 -5.31
C THR A 972 -28.04 23.13 -6.68
N ASP A 973 -28.82 24.20 -6.80
CA ASP A 973 -29.40 24.66 -8.06
C ASP A 973 -28.30 25.10 -9.04
N VAL A 974 -27.28 25.84 -8.58
CA VAL A 974 -26.12 26.24 -9.40
C VAL A 974 -25.31 25.01 -9.84
N SER A 975 -25.04 24.07 -8.94
CA SER A 975 -24.33 22.83 -9.25
C SER A 975 -25.08 22.01 -10.30
N ASN A 976 -26.39 21.83 -10.13
CA ASN A 976 -27.25 21.15 -11.10
C ASN A 976 -27.26 21.87 -12.45
N GLN A 977 -27.31 23.20 -12.47
CA GLN A 977 -27.23 23.98 -13.71
C GLN A 977 -25.87 23.82 -14.40
N LEU A 978 -24.76 23.88 -13.65
CA LEU A 978 -23.42 23.66 -14.18
C LEU A 978 -23.26 22.24 -14.70
N GLU A 979 -23.77 21.24 -13.99
CA GLU A 979 -23.72 19.85 -14.43
C GLU A 979 -24.54 19.65 -15.71
N GLN A 980 -25.78 20.15 -15.75
CA GLN A 980 -26.63 20.05 -16.93
C GLN A 980 -26.05 20.80 -18.14
N ALA A 981 -25.48 21.98 -17.93
CA ALA A 981 -24.96 22.82 -19.01
C ALA A 981 -23.56 22.40 -19.50
N LEU A 982 -22.67 22.00 -18.59
CA LEU A 982 -21.25 21.84 -18.90
C LEU A 982 -20.78 20.38 -18.98
N ARG A 983 -21.44 19.42 -18.31
CA ARG A 983 -20.97 18.02 -18.28
C ARG A 983 -20.90 17.41 -19.68
N GLY A 984 -21.88 17.70 -20.55
CA GLY A 984 -21.86 17.28 -21.95
C GLY A 984 -20.70 17.91 -22.74
N PRO A 985 -20.67 19.25 -22.89
CA PRO A 985 -19.65 19.93 -23.70
C PRO A 985 -18.21 19.76 -23.18
N LEU A 986 -17.97 19.92 -21.88
CA LEU A 986 -16.62 19.80 -21.29
C LEU A 986 -16.15 18.35 -21.25
N GLY A 987 -17.06 17.38 -21.05
CA GLY A 987 -16.71 15.96 -21.11
C GLY A 987 -16.15 15.58 -22.48
N LEU A 988 -16.78 16.05 -23.55
CA LEU A 988 -16.30 15.88 -24.93
C LEU A 988 -14.96 16.58 -25.16
N PHE A 989 -14.81 17.82 -24.67
CA PHE A 989 -13.55 18.56 -24.80
C PHE A 989 -12.39 17.88 -24.06
N ASN A 990 -12.58 17.48 -22.79
CA ASN A 990 -11.56 16.82 -22.00
C ASN A 990 -11.15 15.48 -22.63
N ARG A 991 -12.12 14.70 -23.12
CA ARG A 991 -11.84 13.48 -23.88
C ARG A 991 -10.99 13.77 -25.11
N LYS A 992 -11.37 14.77 -25.94
CA LYS A 992 -10.60 15.16 -27.14
C LYS A 992 -9.21 15.70 -26.79
N HIS A 993 -9.06 16.47 -25.71
CA HIS A 993 -7.78 16.99 -25.25
C HIS A 993 -6.87 15.86 -24.73
N ARG A 994 -7.42 14.90 -23.99
CA ARG A 994 -6.69 13.73 -23.52
C ARG A 994 -6.26 12.83 -24.67
N GLU A 995 -7.13 12.61 -25.66
CA GLU A 995 -6.78 11.92 -26.91
C GLU A 995 -5.67 12.65 -27.68
N MET A 996 -5.73 13.98 -27.77
CA MET A 996 -4.68 14.80 -28.38
C MET A 996 -3.34 14.68 -27.64
N MET A 997 -3.34 14.73 -26.30
CA MET A 997 -2.13 14.58 -25.47
C MET A 997 -1.56 13.15 -25.54
N GLN A 998 -2.42 12.14 -25.60
CA GLN A 998 -1.99 10.75 -25.84
C GLN A 998 -1.36 10.59 -27.22
N ARG A 999 -1.96 11.18 -28.27
CA ARG A 999 -1.38 11.19 -29.62
C ARG A 999 0.00 11.84 -29.59
N LYS A 1000 0.14 13.02 -28.97
CA LYS A 1000 1.45 13.70 -28.82
C LYS A 1000 2.48 12.82 -28.10
N LYS A 1001 2.10 12.13 -27.02
CA LYS A 1001 2.98 11.20 -26.28
C LYS A 1001 3.37 9.95 -27.08
N ALA A 1002 2.43 9.38 -27.84
CA ALA A 1002 2.70 8.22 -28.70
C ALA A 1002 3.65 8.60 -29.86
N THR A 1003 3.47 9.78 -30.46
CA THR A 1003 4.34 10.26 -31.54
C THR A 1003 5.76 10.57 -31.02
N THR A 1004 5.92 11.05 -29.78
CA THR A 1004 7.24 11.29 -29.17
C THR A 1004 7.95 10.02 -28.70
N THR A 1005 7.23 9.00 -28.23
CA THR A 1005 7.85 7.72 -27.81
C THR A 1005 8.28 6.85 -28.98
N VAL A 1006 7.51 6.82 -30.07
CA VAL A 1006 7.87 6.03 -31.27
C VAL A 1006 9.08 6.62 -32.01
N THR A 1007 9.31 7.93 -31.92
CA THR A 1007 10.47 8.59 -32.54
C THR A 1007 11.74 8.53 -31.67
N GLY A 1008 11.64 8.24 -30.38
CA GLY A 1008 12.77 8.13 -29.46
C GLY A 1008 13.47 6.75 -29.45
N ALA A 1009 12.75 5.67 -29.76
CA ALA A 1009 13.31 4.31 -29.69
C ALA A 1009 13.93 3.80 -31.00
N ALA A 1010 13.65 4.46 -32.14
CA ALA A 1010 14.08 3.99 -33.46
C ALA A 1010 15.36 4.65 -34.01
N ASN A 1011 16.00 5.57 -33.28
CA ASN A 1011 17.20 6.28 -33.76
C ASN A 1011 18.45 6.01 -32.91
N GLY A 1012 18.89 4.74 -32.96
CA GLY A 1012 20.28 4.36 -32.74
C GLY A 1012 20.91 3.95 -34.07
N GLY A 1013 21.25 4.93 -34.92
CA GLY A 1013 22.01 4.71 -36.16
C GLY A 1013 21.44 5.48 -37.36
N GLY A 1014 22.02 6.63 -37.68
CA GLY A 1014 21.68 7.40 -38.88
C GLY A 1014 21.77 8.91 -38.68
N THR A 1015 22.98 9.46 -38.61
CA THR A 1015 23.21 10.89 -38.75
C THR A 1015 23.33 11.24 -40.22
N ALA A 1016 22.20 11.29 -40.92
CA ALA A 1016 22.02 12.08 -42.12
C ALA A 1016 20.52 12.33 -42.27
N ASP A 1017 20.14 13.56 -42.53
CA ASP A 1017 18.79 13.94 -42.95
C ASP A 1017 17.76 14.33 -41.87
N LYS A 1018 18.14 15.26 -40.98
CA LYS A 1018 17.21 16.01 -40.12
C LYS A 1018 16.68 17.32 -40.74
N ARG A 1019 16.84 17.54 -42.05
CA ARG A 1019 16.46 18.83 -42.69
C ARG A 1019 15.14 18.83 -43.46
N ARG A 1020 14.42 17.70 -43.60
CA ARG A 1020 13.20 17.62 -44.44
C ARG A 1020 11.84 17.48 -43.74
N ARG A 1021 11.72 17.73 -42.42
CA ARG A 1021 10.44 17.52 -41.69
C ARG A 1021 9.95 18.71 -40.86
N ARG A 1022 9.89 19.90 -41.46
CA ARG A 1022 9.01 20.98 -41.01
C ARG A 1022 8.14 21.49 -42.16
N ARG A 1023 7.36 20.59 -42.77
CA ARG A 1023 6.14 20.98 -43.49
C ARG A 1023 5.00 20.69 -42.53
N TRP A 1024 4.56 21.72 -41.81
CA TRP A 1024 3.23 21.71 -41.22
C TRP A 1024 2.26 21.65 -42.40
N GLU A 1025 1.62 20.51 -42.60
CA GLU A 1025 0.40 20.43 -43.39
C GLU A 1025 -0.68 21.19 -42.61
N GLY A 1026 -0.96 22.43 -43.04
CA GLY A 1026 -2.24 23.08 -42.76
C GLY A 1026 -3.35 22.29 -43.46
N GLY A 1027 -3.73 21.16 -42.89
CA GLY A 1027 -4.58 20.15 -43.50
C GLY A 1027 -5.68 19.63 -42.58
N GLU A 1028 -6.26 20.49 -41.75
CA GLU A 1028 -7.62 20.27 -41.21
C GLU A 1028 -8.43 21.56 -41.38
N GLY A 1029 -8.34 22.13 -42.57
CA GLY A 1029 -9.34 23.06 -43.08
C GLY A 1029 -10.61 22.28 -43.40
N ILE A 1030 -11.75 22.90 -43.06
CA ILE A 1030 -13.10 22.57 -43.48
C ILE A 1030 -13.08 22.01 -44.93
N PRO A 1031 -13.72 20.85 -45.22
CA PRO A 1031 -13.78 20.34 -46.58
C PRO A 1031 -14.48 21.36 -47.49
N ASP A 1032 -13.88 21.67 -48.64
CA ASP A 1032 -14.37 22.66 -49.63
C ASP A 1032 -15.79 22.38 -50.18
N TYR A 1033 -16.38 21.24 -49.81
CA TYR A 1033 -17.80 20.95 -50.02
C TYR A 1033 -18.27 19.88 -49.02
N ALA A 1034 -19.25 20.23 -48.19
CA ALA A 1034 -20.03 19.27 -47.41
C ALA A 1034 -21.43 19.18 -48.03
N VAL A 1035 -21.81 18.00 -48.51
CA VAL A 1035 -23.17 17.71 -48.95
C VAL A 1035 -23.99 17.33 -47.73
N GLU A 1036 -24.76 18.28 -47.19
CA GLU A 1036 -25.75 18.00 -46.16
C GLU A 1036 -26.99 17.39 -46.81
N VAL A 1037 -27.30 16.14 -46.45
CA VAL A 1037 -28.59 15.52 -46.77
C VAL A 1037 -29.60 16.05 -45.76
N ILE A 1038 -30.37 17.06 -46.17
CA ILE A 1038 -31.54 17.53 -45.44
C ILE A 1038 -32.68 16.55 -45.75
N HIS A 1039 -33.15 15.82 -44.75
CA HIS A 1039 -34.44 15.14 -44.83
C HIS A 1039 -35.55 16.22 -44.79
N LEU A 1040 -36.23 16.39 -45.93
CA LEU A 1040 -37.49 17.13 -46.03
C LEU A 1040 -38.66 16.30 -45.49
#